data_AF-A0A0V8QDH6-F1
#
_entry.id   AF-A0A0V8QDH6-F1
#
_cell.length_a   1.000
_cell.length_b   1.000
_cell.length_c   1.000
_cell.angle_alpha   90.00
_cell.angle_beta   90.00
_cell.angle_gamma   90.00
#
_symmetry.space_group_name_H-M   'P 1'
#
loop_
_entity.id
_entity.type
_entity.pdbx_description
1 polymer ?
#
loop_
_entity_poly.entity_id
_entity_poly.type
_entity_poly.pdbx_seq_one_letter_code
_entity_poly.pdbx_strand_id
1 'polypeptide(L)'
;METITQTNRTLLFAEINPERENILTLIGDVRGKNSLDDDKMKEINEELLVSSFDEFLEKMSPVVYSYCDANTGEMKYSLVRPENIPDNCITEIPLNENNDLLNMLITLLEAKSAQGVANVDFTFSNVLDMISPKKIMEDIRQVRREIQYTYEKYVQLDDEDPKKLDLGDRLNDQFEQASQNYNHVLAMLPLAIEDAKTRLLLGDGETKQGSQEFKAGLLSMGEDGELKILEMQKEENTQLAVVDDQVNTGLIEAFKEDYAALNDLQSDYVRDLVIRTFCPLGSTMESEIDRQAEVRNYNQYLEFYKKSKDDFVKAVKPLIEKILGVKIFFDQYQVKEKGMQPKLLISNISLDMLVKASNLPRLVTYLNTTNDKNEFENTVWFAIVPDVELNQSSGGKLQRVRFAGNQRQEKAGTNTMENLSILMNAIQPYRITTFFSFQTGEETTFNYIATEGIGVFKEKCTPLMKKEYSEFAVPCIPNATIIPKDKSGLILDRKMVMDEDGNVSLSSEKEDVMKMWLEGIYVGAAYEAAGITAAWQCPEYLKERFQNTSKEYPGVRFDVEADDNALLASTSLTKEISGFTNAIKNSINNTGFGFVFSSDNAQHKGKEIKNITVYKARNLLSNGTQFEPIYKTLVVTYIERMLRFYSGDFKQDKILKFFSSNPNSQKSRWDADRQHINSILQDGDELDYTIDEKYGICNVMVTFANTTRNLKVQLTKKAGEKSGE
;
A
#
# COMPACT_ATOMS: atom_id res chain seq x y z
N MET A 1 8.57 34.09 -15.17
CA MET A 1 7.59 33.93 -16.27
C MET A 1 6.69 32.81 -15.83
N GLU A 2 5.40 33.06 -15.66
CA GLU A 2 4.45 32.00 -15.31
C GLU A 2 4.18 31.16 -16.57
N THR A 3 5.03 30.16 -16.79
CA THR A 3 4.65 28.97 -17.54
C THR A 3 3.49 28.33 -16.79
N ILE A 4 2.47 27.85 -17.51
CA ILE A 4 1.32 27.13 -16.94
C ILE A 4 1.76 26.23 -15.77
N THR A 5 1.01 26.24 -14.66
CA THR A 5 1.17 25.27 -13.58
C THR A 5 0.82 23.88 -14.11
N GLN A 6 1.84 23.19 -14.62
CA GLN A 6 1.76 21.79 -15.00
C GLN A 6 1.50 20.94 -13.75
N THR A 7 0.61 19.96 -13.88
CA THR A 7 0.35 18.96 -12.85
C THR A 7 0.85 17.59 -13.30
N ASN A 8 0.96 16.68 -12.34
CA ASN A 8 1.15 15.24 -12.52
C ASN A 8 0.04 14.47 -11.79
N ARG A 9 -1.16 15.07 -11.74
CA ARG A 9 -2.32 14.54 -11.02
C ARG A 9 -2.78 13.23 -11.67
N THR A 10 -2.98 12.22 -10.84
CA THR A 10 -3.35 10.86 -11.22
C THR A 10 -4.71 10.51 -10.64
N LEU A 11 -5.60 9.91 -11.44
CA LEU A 11 -6.91 9.42 -10.97
C LEU A 11 -6.84 7.91 -10.71
N LEU A 12 -7.11 7.48 -9.48
CA LEU A 12 -7.22 6.06 -9.12
C LEU A 12 -8.66 5.59 -9.23
N PHE A 13 -8.92 4.62 -10.11
CA PHE A 13 -10.20 3.94 -10.24
C PHE A 13 -10.26 2.72 -9.32
N ALA A 14 -10.50 2.97 -8.03
CA ALA A 14 -10.63 1.92 -7.02
C ALA A 14 -11.60 2.35 -5.91
N GLU A 15 -12.27 1.36 -5.33
CA GLU A 15 -13.02 1.49 -4.08
C GLU A 15 -12.10 1.13 -2.91
N ILE A 16 -12.01 2.05 -1.93
CA ILE A 16 -11.14 1.93 -0.76
C ILE A 16 -12.00 1.78 0.50
N ASN A 17 -12.97 2.67 0.68
CA ASN A 17 -13.91 2.62 1.79
C ASN A 17 -15.33 3.01 1.29
N PRO A 18 -16.26 2.04 1.14
CA PRO A 18 -17.62 2.29 0.68
C PRO A 18 -18.43 3.27 1.55
N GLU A 19 -18.08 3.44 2.82
CA GLU A 19 -18.77 4.36 3.75
C GLU A 19 -18.30 5.81 3.61
N ARG A 20 -17.21 6.07 2.88
CA ARG A 20 -16.73 7.42 2.56
C ARG A 20 -17.35 7.90 1.26
N GLU A 21 -17.43 9.23 1.13
CA GLU A 21 -17.89 9.85 -0.11
C GLU A 21 -17.06 9.36 -1.31
N ASN A 22 -17.69 9.32 -2.47
CA ASN A 22 -17.06 8.93 -3.71
C ASN A 22 -17.23 10.00 -4.76
N ILE A 23 -16.48 9.88 -5.86
CA ILE A 23 -16.45 10.93 -6.88
C ILE A 23 -17.85 11.20 -7.47
N LEU A 24 -18.73 10.19 -7.55
CA LEU A 24 -20.06 10.36 -8.11
C LEU A 24 -21.02 11.07 -7.15
N THR A 25 -20.92 10.78 -5.85
CA THR A 25 -21.78 11.40 -4.82
C THR A 25 -21.45 12.88 -4.68
N LEU A 26 -20.17 13.23 -4.61
CA LEU A 26 -19.71 14.63 -4.52
C LEU A 26 -20.11 15.46 -5.75
N ILE A 27 -20.01 14.88 -6.96
CA ILE A 27 -20.44 15.53 -8.21
C ILE A 27 -21.97 15.74 -8.24
N GLY A 28 -22.74 14.73 -7.82
CA GLY A 28 -24.20 14.79 -7.80
C GLY A 28 -24.85 14.79 -9.19
N ASP A 29 -25.98 15.48 -9.36
CA ASP A 29 -26.73 15.53 -10.62
C ASP A 29 -26.10 16.52 -11.63
N VAL A 30 -25.86 16.01 -12.83
CA VAL A 30 -25.23 16.72 -13.95
C VAL A 30 -26.16 16.89 -15.16
N ARG A 31 -27.45 16.58 -15.03
CA ARG A 31 -28.42 16.79 -16.13
C ARG A 31 -28.42 18.26 -16.56
N GLY A 32 -28.07 18.50 -17.82
CA GLY A 32 -27.97 19.83 -18.40
C GLY A 32 -26.72 20.63 -18.00
N LYS A 33 -25.76 20.02 -17.29
CA LYS A 33 -24.48 20.64 -16.92
C LYS A 33 -23.34 20.06 -17.75
N ASN A 34 -22.47 20.94 -18.26
CA ASN A 34 -21.25 20.53 -18.97
C ASN A 34 -19.99 20.64 -18.12
N SER A 35 -20.03 21.40 -17.02
CA SER A 35 -18.92 21.58 -16.07
C SER A 35 -19.46 21.76 -14.65
N LEU A 36 -18.56 21.61 -13.67
CA LEU A 36 -18.78 21.87 -12.25
C LEU A 36 -18.37 23.30 -11.90
N ASP A 37 -18.90 23.80 -10.80
CA ASP A 37 -18.50 25.06 -10.17
C ASP A 37 -17.27 24.87 -9.27
N ASP A 38 -16.66 25.98 -8.86
CA ASP A 38 -15.41 25.98 -8.11
C ASP A 38 -15.60 25.40 -6.70
N ASP A 39 -16.76 25.63 -6.08
CA ASP A 39 -17.10 25.07 -4.76
C ASP A 39 -17.13 23.54 -4.80
N LYS A 40 -17.77 22.95 -5.82
CA LYS A 40 -17.76 21.50 -6.02
C LYS A 40 -16.37 20.95 -6.32
N MET A 41 -15.58 21.68 -7.10
CA MET A 41 -14.19 21.28 -7.37
C MET A 41 -13.34 21.30 -6.10
N LYS A 42 -13.57 22.27 -5.22
CA LYS A 42 -12.90 22.38 -3.92
C LYS A 42 -13.29 21.23 -3.00
N GLU A 43 -14.58 20.95 -2.87
CA GLU A 43 -15.13 19.82 -2.08
C GLU A 43 -14.54 18.47 -2.56
N ILE A 44 -14.51 18.22 -3.87
CA ILE A 44 -13.90 17.01 -4.44
C ILE A 44 -12.42 16.91 -4.08
N ASN A 45 -11.67 18.02 -4.16
CA ASN A 45 -10.25 18.02 -3.80
C ASN A 45 -10.04 17.85 -2.28
N GLU A 46 -10.87 18.46 -1.46
CA GLU A 46 -10.81 18.36 0.00
C GLU A 46 -11.01 16.90 0.45
N GLU A 47 -12.00 16.20 -0.12
CA GLU A 47 -12.35 14.83 0.28
C GLU A 47 -11.51 13.74 -0.42
N LEU A 48 -11.21 13.88 -1.72
CA LEU A 48 -10.70 12.76 -2.54
C LEU A 48 -9.29 12.94 -3.10
N LEU A 49 -8.72 14.15 -3.07
CA LEU A 49 -7.36 14.40 -3.57
C LEU A 49 -6.37 14.30 -2.42
N VAL A 50 -5.34 13.47 -2.58
CA VAL A 50 -4.30 13.24 -1.60
C VAL A 50 -2.91 13.46 -2.20
N SER A 51 -1.99 13.95 -1.39
CA SER A 51 -0.61 14.30 -1.78
C SER A 51 0.44 13.42 -1.10
N SER A 52 0.02 12.55 -0.17
CA SER A 52 0.89 11.61 0.55
C SER A 52 0.13 10.34 0.94
N PHE A 53 0.86 9.31 1.36
CA PHE A 53 0.28 8.09 1.89
C PHE A 53 -0.45 8.32 3.23
N ASP A 54 0.07 9.19 4.09
CA ASP A 54 -0.53 9.49 5.39
C ASP A 54 -1.87 10.23 5.22
N GLU A 55 -1.89 11.24 4.33
CA GLU A 55 -3.14 11.94 3.95
C GLU A 55 -4.17 10.98 3.33
N PHE A 56 -3.72 9.94 2.62
CA PHE A 56 -4.59 8.87 2.12
C PHE A 56 -5.23 8.06 3.25
N LEU A 57 -4.45 7.61 4.23
CA LEU A 57 -4.98 6.84 5.35
C LEU A 57 -5.97 7.68 6.18
N GLU A 58 -5.68 8.97 6.37
CA GLU A 58 -6.56 9.91 7.07
C GLU A 58 -7.90 10.07 6.33
N LYS A 59 -7.89 10.54 5.07
CA LYS A 59 -9.13 10.84 4.33
C LYS A 59 -9.95 9.59 4.01
N MET A 60 -9.30 8.52 3.55
CA MET A 60 -10.03 7.32 3.14
C MET A 60 -10.43 6.45 4.33
N SER A 61 -9.71 6.55 5.46
CA SER A 61 -9.94 5.76 6.68
C SER A 61 -10.33 4.31 6.39
N PRO A 62 -9.50 3.53 5.67
CA PRO A 62 -9.86 2.17 5.28
C PRO A 62 -10.16 1.29 6.50
N VAL A 63 -11.20 0.49 6.42
CA VAL A 63 -11.73 -0.27 7.57
C VAL A 63 -12.23 -1.65 7.13
N VAL A 64 -12.12 -2.62 8.04
CA VAL A 64 -12.73 -3.95 7.91
C VAL A 64 -13.71 -4.14 9.05
N TYR A 65 -14.87 -4.69 8.75
CA TYR A 65 -15.89 -5.01 9.75
C TYR A 65 -15.77 -6.46 10.17
N SER A 66 -15.87 -6.73 11.46
CA SER A 66 -15.95 -8.08 12.01
C SER A 66 -17.22 -8.27 12.84
N TYR A 67 -17.78 -9.48 12.80
CA TYR A 67 -18.98 -9.85 13.55
C TYR A 67 -19.03 -11.36 13.76
N CYS A 68 -19.70 -11.81 14.82
CA CYS A 68 -19.82 -13.23 15.16
C CYS A 68 -21.15 -13.81 14.65
N ASP A 69 -21.09 -14.95 13.97
CA ASP A 69 -22.29 -15.73 13.62
C ASP A 69 -22.56 -16.77 14.70
N ALA A 70 -23.56 -16.51 15.54
CA ALA A 70 -23.92 -17.38 16.67
C ALA A 70 -24.33 -18.80 16.27
N ASN A 71 -24.77 -19.04 15.02
CA ASN A 71 -25.16 -20.39 14.59
C ASN A 71 -23.95 -21.27 14.27
N THR A 72 -22.88 -20.66 13.76
CA THR A 72 -21.64 -21.36 13.39
C THR A 72 -20.56 -21.23 14.47
N GLY A 73 -20.66 -20.23 15.35
CA GLY A 73 -19.63 -19.86 16.31
C GLY A 73 -18.39 -19.25 15.64
N GLU A 74 -18.52 -18.75 14.40
CA GLU A 74 -17.41 -18.26 13.59
C GLU A 74 -17.42 -16.73 13.50
N MET A 75 -16.23 -16.15 13.50
CA MET A 75 -16.04 -14.75 13.14
C MET A 75 -16.11 -14.58 11.63
N LYS A 76 -16.85 -13.58 11.19
CA LYS A 76 -16.94 -13.17 9.79
C LYS A 76 -16.33 -11.78 9.63
N TYR A 77 -15.74 -11.56 8.47
CA TYR A 77 -15.10 -10.32 8.10
C TYR A 77 -15.67 -9.81 6.77
N SER A 78 -15.85 -8.50 6.67
CA SER A 78 -16.40 -7.83 5.48
C SER A 78 -15.73 -6.48 5.25
N LEU A 79 -15.55 -6.12 3.98
CA LEU A 79 -15.09 -4.78 3.58
C LEU A 79 -16.24 -3.76 3.50
N VAL A 80 -17.49 -4.25 3.55
CA VAL A 80 -18.71 -3.42 3.56
C VAL A 80 -19.41 -3.59 4.88
N ARG A 81 -19.91 -2.50 5.46
CA ARG A 81 -20.65 -2.55 6.71
C ARG A 81 -21.93 -3.40 6.50
N PRO A 82 -22.16 -4.44 7.32
CA PRO A 82 -23.33 -5.29 7.15
C PRO A 82 -24.61 -4.57 7.64
N GLU A 83 -25.55 -4.30 6.73
CA GLU A 83 -26.79 -3.54 7.04
C GLU A 83 -27.77 -4.25 7.97
N ASN A 84 -27.76 -5.59 8.00
CA ASN A 84 -28.74 -6.40 8.74
C ASN A 84 -28.26 -6.83 10.14
N ILE A 85 -27.13 -6.28 10.62
CA ILE A 85 -26.54 -6.62 11.91
C ILE A 85 -26.62 -5.40 12.82
N PRO A 86 -27.07 -5.54 14.08
CA PRO A 86 -27.05 -4.45 15.04
C PRO A 86 -25.65 -3.86 15.24
N ASP A 87 -25.53 -2.55 15.36
CA ASP A 87 -24.23 -1.85 15.48
C ASP A 87 -23.38 -2.34 16.66
N ASN A 88 -24.02 -2.68 17.79
CA ASN A 88 -23.34 -3.23 18.96
C ASN A 88 -22.77 -4.65 18.76
N CYS A 89 -23.07 -5.29 17.64
CA CYS A 89 -22.54 -6.60 17.24
C CYS A 89 -21.48 -6.49 16.12
N ILE A 90 -21.16 -5.28 15.66
CA ILE A 90 -20.17 -5.02 14.62
C ILE A 90 -18.96 -4.35 15.27
N THR A 91 -17.78 -4.89 15.00
CA THR A 91 -16.51 -4.28 15.39
C THR A 91 -15.80 -3.75 14.15
N GLU A 92 -15.46 -2.46 14.16
CA GLU A 92 -14.64 -1.83 13.14
C GLU A 92 -13.16 -2.09 13.41
N ILE A 93 -12.42 -2.49 12.38
CA ILE A 93 -10.98 -2.73 12.42
C ILE A 93 -10.34 -1.75 11.44
N PRO A 94 -9.89 -0.56 11.91
CA PRO A 94 -9.20 0.40 11.07
C PRO A 94 -7.89 -0.17 10.52
N LEU A 95 -7.59 0.14 9.26
CA LEU A 95 -6.33 -0.19 8.60
C LEU A 95 -5.44 1.06 8.54
N ASN A 96 -4.93 1.46 9.70
CA ASN A 96 -4.04 2.61 9.88
C ASN A 96 -2.68 2.17 10.42
N GLU A 97 -1.85 3.13 10.85
CA GLU A 97 -0.53 2.91 11.45
C GLU A 97 -0.56 2.14 12.79
N ASN A 98 -1.73 1.79 13.34
CA ASN A 98 -1.84 0.96 14.53
C ASN A 98 -2.23 -0.49 14.18
N ASN A 99 -2.52 -0.79 12.91
CA ASN A 99 -2.89 -2.13 12.49
C ASN A 99 -1.65 -3.02 12.31
N ASP A 100 -1.53 -4.07 13.12
CA ASP A 100 -0.35 -4.96 13.11
C ASP A 100 -0.02 -5.54 11.73
N LEU A 101 -1.03 -5.94 10.95
CA LEU A 101 -0.83 -6.56 9.64
C LEU A 101 -0.31 -5.53 8.64
N LEU A 102 -0.91 -4.33 8.61
CA LEU A 102 -0.46 -3.25 7.72
C LEU A 102 0.96 -2.78 8.10
N ASN A 103 1.21 -2.57 9.40
CA ASN A 103 2.52 -2.18 9.92
C ASN A 103 3.61 -3.20 9.60
N MET A 104 3.30 -4.49 9.78
CA MET A 104 4.23 -5.57 9.42
C MET A 104 4.59 -5.50 7.94
N LEU A 105 3.61 -5.25 7.05
CA LEU A 105 3.85 -5.14 5.61
C LEU A 105 4.65 -3.89 5.22
N ILE A 106 4.38 -2.75 5.86
CA ILE A 106 5.15 -1.51 5.68
C ILE A 106 6.59 -1.72 6.15
N THR A 107 6.77 -2.28 7.35
CA THR A 107 8.09 -2.60 7.93
C THR A 107 8.86 -3.56 7.02
N LEU A 108 8.18 -4.55 6.43
CA LEU A 108 8.77 -5.48 5.48
C LEU A 108 9.28 -4.74 4.24
N LEU A 109 8.48 -3.86 3.64
CA LEU A 109 8.87 -3.06 2.47
C LEU A 109 10.10 -2.20 2.77
N GLU A 110 10.12 -1.54 3.93
CA GLU A 110 11.23 -0.69 4.36
C GLU A 110 12.50 -1.50 4.66
N ALA A 111 12.37 -2.62 5.38
CA ALA A 111 13.48 -3.51 5.67
C ALA A 111 14.09 -4.08 4.37
N LYS A 112 13.24 -4.46 3.41
CA LYS A 112 13.70 -4.96 2.11
C LYS A 112 14.45 -3.85 1.36
N SER A 113 13.91 -2.64 1.32
CA SER A 113 14.56 -1.46 0.72
C SER A 113 15.92 -1.15 1.36
N ALA A 114 16.00 -1.16 2.69
CA ALA A 114 17.22 -0.87 3.45
C ALA A 114 18.32 -1.93 3.22
N GLN A 115 17.96 -3.21 3.17
CA GLN A 115 18.91 -4.30 2.88
C GLN A 115 19.30 -4.31 1.39
N GLY A 116 18.34 -3.98 0.51
CA GLY A 116 18.49 -4.04 -0.93
C GLY A 116 18.72 -5.45 -1.46
N VAL A 117 18.12 -6.44 -0.79
CA VAL A 117 18.23 -7.87 -1.11
C VAL A 117 17.00 -8.32 -1.90
N ALA A 118 17.18 -9.24 -2.83
CA ALA A 118 16.08 -9.75 -3.65
C ALA A 118 15.09 -10.62 -2.85
N ASN A 119 13.84 -10.75 -3.31
CA ASN A 119 12.82 -11.61 -2.66
C ASN A 119 13.30 -13.06 -2.44
N VAL A 120 14.07 -13.60 -3.40
CA VAL A 120 14.62 -14.97 -3.30
C VAL A 120 15.58 -15.12 -2.12
N ASP A 121 16.29 -14.05 -1.75
CA ASP A 121 17.34 -14.07 -0.72
C ASP A 121 16.88 -13.45 0.61
N PHE A 122 15.73 -12.76 0.63
CA PHE A 122 15.17 -12.16 1.84
C PHE A 122 14.60 -13.21 2.80
N THR A 123 14.85 -13.01 4.10
CA THR A 123 14.35 -13.86 5.19
C THR A 123 13.10 -13.26 5.81
N PHE A 124 11.94 -13.82 5.47
CA PHE A 124 10.63 -13.30 5.86
C PHE A 124 10.24 -13.61 7.31
N SER A 125 10.78 -14.68 7.90
CA SER A 125 10.34 -15.21 9.20
C SER A 125 10.30 -14.16 10.31
N ASN A 126 11.37 -13.38 10.45
CA ASN A 126 11.51 -12.45 11.57
C ASN A 126 10.49 -11.30 11.54
N VAL A 127 10.05 -10.88 10.34
CA VAL A 127 9.07 -9.81 10.18
C VAL A 127 7.66 -10.38 10.26
N LEU A 128 7.42 -11.57 9.71
CA LEU A 128 6.13 -12.25 9.83
C LEU A 128 5.76 -12.56 11.29
N ASP A 129 6.76 -12.80 12.15
CA ASP A 129 6.55 -13.02 13.58
C ASP A 129 5.95 -11.80 14.31
N MET A 130 5.88 -10.61 13.68
CA MET A 130 5.26 -9.40 14.24
C MET A 130 3.79 -9.58 14.65
N ILE A 131 3.07 -10.45 13.94
CA ILE A 131 1.65 -10.72 14.21
C ILE A 131 1.44 -12.00 15.05
N SER A 132 2.51 -12.59 15.59
CA SER A 132 2.42 -13.79 16.46
C SER A 132 1.95 -13.43 17.88
N PRO A 133 1.23 -14.33 18.58
CA PRO A 133 0.80 -14.09 19.97
C PRO A 133 1.96 -13.73 20.90
N LYS A 134 3.10 -14.39 20.72
CA LYS A 134 4.32 -14.14 21.49
C LYS A 134 4.81 -12.70 21.34
N LYS A 135 4.83 -12.17 20.11
CA LYS A 135 5.32 -10.81 19.86
C LYS A 135 4.38 -9.76 20.43
N ILE A 136 3.07 -9.96 20.26
CA ILE A 136 2.03 -9.11 20.87
C ILE A 136 2.23 -9.03 22.39
N MET A 137 2.55 -10.16 23.04
CA MET A 137 2.87 -10.16 24.48
C MET A 137 4.17 -9.45 24.85
N GLU A 138 5.22 -9.55 24.03
CA GLU A 138 6.46 -8.80 24.28
C GLU A 138 6.22 -7.29 24.26
N ASP A 139 5.41 -6.82 23.31
CA ASP A 139 5.05 -5.40 23.19
C ASP A 139 4.19 -4.96 24.39
N ILE A 140 3.24 -5.79 24.82
CA ILE A 140 2.42 -5.53 26.02
C ILE A 140 3.26 -5.52 27.30
N ARG A 141 4.25 -6.40 27.43
CA ARG A 141 5.20 -6.36 28.56
C ARG A 141 5.99 -5.07 28.61
N GLN A 142 6.31 -4.48 27.45
CA GLN A 142 6.97 -3.18 27.40
C GLN A 142 6.02 -2.05 27.82
N VAL A 143 4.80 -2.00 27.26
CA VAL A 143 3.75 -1.04 27.67
C VAL A 143 3.50 -1.11 29.18
N ARG A 144 3.40 -2.33 29.72
CA ARG A 144 3.28 -2.57 31.16
C ARG A 144 4.40 -1.90 31.97
N ARG A 145 5.66 -2.07 31.57
CA ARG A 145 6.81 -1.47 32.29
C ARG A 145 6.73 0.05 32.28
N GLU A 146 6.28 0.63 31.17
CA GLU A 146 6.12 2.07 31.01
C GLU A 146 4.98 2.62 31.88
N ILE A 147 3.84 1.94 31.92
CA ILE A 147 2.71 2.28 32.81
C ILE A 147 3.16 2.20 34.27
N GLN A 148 3.80 1.09 34.67
CA GLN A 148 4.25 0.89 36.05
C GLN A 148 5.24 1.98 36.47
N TYR A 149 6.23 2.30 35.62
CA TYR A 149 7.19 3.36 35.88
C TYR A 149 6.56 4.76 35.98
N THR A 150 5.60 5.06 35.10
CA THR A 150 4.93 6.37 35.07
C THR A 150 4.02 6.52 36.28
N TYR A 151 3.30 5.46 36.65
CA TYR A 151 2.42 5.41 37.82
C TYR A 151 3.21 5.50 39.14
N GLU A 152 4.33 4.79 39.26
CA GLU A 152 5.21 4.88 40.43
C GLU A 152 5.66 6.33 40.68
N LYS A 153 6.05 7.05 39.62
CA LYS A 153 6.39 8.47 39.72
C LYS A 153 5.20 9.36 40.03
N TYR A 154 4.03 9.05 39.49
CA TYR A 154 2.80 9.81 39.72
C TYR A 154 2.39 9.77 41.19
N VAL A 155 2.45 8.59 41.83
CA VAL A 155 2.08 8.40 43.24
C VAL A 155 3.07 9.07 44.20
N GLN A 156 4.33 9.25 43.80
CA GLN A 156 5.38 9.90 44.60
C GLN A 156 5.24 11.44 44.67
N LEU A 157 4.38 12.06 43.85
CA LEU A 157 4.19 13.51 43.80
C LEU A 157 2.95 13.96 44.60
N ASP A 158 3.01 15.18 45.13
CA ASP A 158 1.89 15.83 45.82
C ASP A 158 0.80 16.27 44.83
N ASP A 159 -0.47 16.28 45.29
CA ASP A 159 -1.64 16.59 44.46
C ASP A 159 -1.64 18.01 43.86
N GLU A 160 -0.91 18.94 44.48
CA GLU A 160 -0.78 20.32 44.01
C GLU A 160 0.40 20.53 43.03
N ASP A 161 1.23 19.51 42.77
CA ASP A 161 2.37 19.61 41.83
C ASP A 161 1.90 19.55 40.37
N PRO A 162 2.15 20.60 39.54
CA PRO A 162 1.84 20.57 38.11
C PRO A 162 2.45 19.38 37.36
N LYS A 163 3.60 18.85 37.80
CA LYS A 163 4.21 17.67 37.18
C LYS A 163 3.40 16.39 37.40
N LYS A 164 2.63 16.32 38.49
CA LYS A 164 1.71 15.20 38.72
C LYS A 164 0.59 15.21 37.69
N LEU A 165 0.08 16.39 37.35
CA LEU A 165 -0.90 16.56 36.27
C LEU A 165 -0.31 16.14 34.91
N ASP A 166 0.91 16.58 34.58
CA ASP A 166 1.59 16.17 33.34
C ASP A 166 1.80 14.64 33.26
N LEU A 167 2.12 13.99 34.38
CA LEU A 167 2.23 12.52 34.45
C LEU A 167 0.86 11.84 34.39
N GLY A 168 -0.19 12.47 34.94
CA GLY A 168 -1.57 12.02 34.84
C GLY A 168 -2.07 12.02 33.40
N ASP A 169 -1.80 13.08 32.64
CA ASP A 169 -2.14 13.15 31.20
C ASP A 169 -1.45 12.01 30.42
N ARG A 170 -0.16 11.76 30.70
CA ARG A 170 0.56 10.64 30.09
C ARG A 170 0.01 9.27 30.50
N LEU A 171 -0.39 9.10 31.76
CA LEU A 171 -1.00 7.86 32.21
C LEU A 171 -2.35 7.64 31.52
N ASN A 172 -3.16 8.67 31.37
CA ASN A 172 -4.41 8.59 30.61
C ASN A 172 -4.16 8.14 29.17
N ASP A 173 -3.17 8.73 28.49
CA ASP A 173 -2.78 8.31 27.14
C ASP A 173 -2.31 6.84 27.10
N GLN A 174 -1.54 6.40 28.11
CA GLN A 174 -1.05 5.02 28.20
C GLN A 174 -2.17 4.01 28.50
N PHE A 175 -3.13 4.36 29.36
CA PHE A 175 -4.31 3.53 29.64
C PHE A 175 -5.24 3.45 28.44
N GLU A 176 -5.43 4.57 27.72
CA GLU A 176 -6.20 4.59 26.47
C GLU A 176 -5.57 3.68 25.39
N GLN A 177 -4.23 3.69 25.27
CA GLN A 177 -3.53 2.77 24.36
C GLN A 177 -3.63 1.31 24.83
N ALA A 178 -3.54 1.05 26.13
CA ALA A 178 -3.67 -0.29 26.67
C ALA A 178 -5.09 -0.84 26.43
N SER A 179 -6.12 -0.01 26.63
CA SER A 179 -7.54 -0.40 26.55
C SER A 179 -8.01 -0.81 25.16
N GLN A 180 -7.41 -0.24 24.12
CA GLN A 180 -7.61 -0.69 22.74
C GLN A 180 -7.34 -2.19 22.56
N ASN A 181 -6.42 -2.77 23.36
CA ASN A 181 -6.09 -4.20 23.29
C ASN A 181 -7.04 -5.10 24.09
N TYR A 182 -7.83 -4.56 25.02
CA TYR A 182 -8.73 -5.35 25.87
C TYR A 182 -10.22 -5.02 25.78
N ASN A 183 -10.61 -4.03 24.96
CA ASN A 183 -12.01 -3.70 24.69
C ASN A 183 -12.72 -4.72 23.77
N HIS A 184 -11.98 -5.63 23.11
CA HIS A 184 -12.56 -6.64 22.23
C HIS A 184 -11.98 -8.05 22.46
N VAL A 185 -12.87 -9.06 22.48
CA VAL A 185 -12.53 -10.47 22.78
C VAL A 185 -11.42 -11.03 21.85
N LEU A 186 -11.37 -10.60 20.58
CA LEU A 186 -10.34 -11.04 19.65
C LEU A 186 -8.94 -10.52 19.96
N ALA A 187 -8.84 -9.30 20.49
CA ALA A 187 -7.57 -8.72 20.93
C ALA A 187 -7.10 -9.35 22.25
N MET A 188 -8.03 -9.90 23.04
CA MET A 188 -7.76 -10.67 24.25
C MET A 188 -7.27 -12.10 24.01
N LEU A 189 -7.43 -12.67 22.81
CA LEU A 189 -7.02 -14.05 22.54
C LEU A 189 -5.51 -14.27 22.66
N PRO A 190 -4.63 -13.44 22.06
CA PRO A 190 -3.19 -13.51 22.31
C PRO A 190 -2.84 -13.50 23.81
N LEU A 191 -3.50 -12.64 24.57
CA LEU A 191 -3.32 -12.52 26.02
C LEU A 191 -3.74 -13.79 26.75
N ALA A 192 -4.92 -14.33 26.43
CA ALA A 192 -5.43 -15.56 27.02
C ALA A 192 -4.54 -16.76 26.71
N ILE A 193 -4.03 -16.87 25.48
CA ILE A 193 -3.11 -17.94 25.05
C ILE A 193 -1.82 -17.88 25.88
N GLU A 194 -1.21 -16.70 25.99
CA GLU A 194 0.07 -16.56 26.68
C GLU A 194 -0.07 -16.56 28.22
N ASP A 195 -1.17 -16.06 28.79
CA ASP A 195 -1.49 -16.24 30.22
C ASP A 195 -1.66 -17.73 30.56
N ALA A 196 -2.49 -18.45 29.79
CA ALA A 196 -2.71 -19.88 29.98
C ALA A 196 -1.37 -20.66 29.89
N LYS A 197 -0.55 -20.35 28.88
CA LYS A 197 0.77 -20.94 28.71
C LYS A 197 1.71 -20.62 29.87
N THR A 198 1.75 -19.37 30.32
CA THR A 198 2.57 -18.94 31.44
C THR A 198 2.17 -19.66 32.71
N ARG A 199 0.86 -19.79 33.00
CA ARG A 199 0.36 -20.53 34.16
C ARG A 199 0.68 -22.03 34.09
N LEU A 200 0.55 -22.63 32.91
CA LEU A 200 0.85 -24.04 32.69
C LEU A 200 2.35 -24.36 32.82
N LEU A 201 3.23 -23.44 32.40
CA LEU A 201 4.69 -23.66 32.38
C LEU A 201 5.43 -23.10 33.60
N LEU A 202 4.93 -22.03 34.23
CA LEU A 202 5.53 -21.41 35.43
C LEU A 202 4.85 -21.82 36.74
N GLY A 203 3.72 -22.53 36.69
CA GLY A 203 3.11 -23.17 37.87
C GLY A 203 3.95 -24.31 38.48
N ASP A 204 5.24 -24.34 38.17
CA ASP A 204 6.26 -25.29 38.63
C ASP A 204 7.18 -24.68 39.71
N GLY A 205 6.70 -23.63 40.39
CA GLY A 205 7.19 -23.30 41.72
C GLY A 205 6.62 -24.29 42.72
N GLU A 206 7.40 -25.33 43.06
CA GLU A 206 7.12 -26.32 44.12
C GLU A 206 6.42 -27.64 43.73
N THR A 207 6.85 -28.28 42.65
CA THR A 207 6.81 -29.77 42.62
C THR A 207 8.21 -30.36 42.55
N LYS A 208 8.66 -30.83 43.72
CA LYS A 208 9.93 -31.53 43.94
C LYS A 208 10.14 -32.63 42.90
N GLN A 209 11.18 -32.51 42.07
CA GLN A 209 12.16 -33.57 41.83
C GLN A 209 13.41 -33.08 41.08
N GLY A 210 14.56 -33.11 41.77
CA GLY A 210 15.78 -33.66 41.18
C GLY A 210 16.81 -32.75 40.51
N SER A 211 16.89 -31.44 40.78
CA SER A 211 18.07 -30.64 40.40
C SER A 211 18.76 -30.06 41.64
N GLN A 212 20.08 -30.20 41.72
CA GLN A 212 20.89 -29.66 42.82
C GLN A 212 20.67 -28.15 42.93
N GLU A 213 20.26 -27.69 44.12
CA GLU A 213 20.20 -26.26 44.47
C GLU A 213 21.52 -25.58 44.10
N PHE A 214 21.45 -24.59 43.22
CA PHE A 214 22.57 -23.68 43.03
C PHE A 214 22.72 -22.81 44.28
N LYS A 215 23.77 -23.10 45.07
CA LYS A 215 24.14 -22.35 46.27
C LYS A 215 25.29 -21.39 45.94
N ALA A 216 25.02 -20.10 45.94
CA ALA A 216 26.05 -19.08 45.75
C ALA A 216 26.96 -19.02 46.99
N GLY A 217 28.26 -19.18 46.80
CA GLY A 217 29.27 -19.08 47.86
C GLY A 217 30.40 -18.15 47.45
N LEU A 218 30.90 -17.36 48.40
CA LEU A 218 32.05 -16.50 48.16
C LEU A 218 33.35 -17.27 48.46
N LEU A 219 34.31 -17.22 47.54
CA LEU A 219 35.65 -17.80 47.73
C LEU A 219 36.45 -16.91 48.67
N SER A 220 36.78 -17.45 49.86
CA SER A 220 37.62 -16.80 50.85
C SER A 220 38.81 -17.70 51.20
N MET A 221 39.94 -17.11 51.58
CA MET A 221 41.16 -17.84 51.93
C MET A 221 41.39 -17.76 53.44
N GLY A 222 41.52 -18.93 54.08
CA GLY A 222 41.78 -19.02 55.52
C GLY A 222 43.20 -18.58 55.90
N GLU A 223 43.43 -18.34 57.20
CA GLU A 223 44.71 -17.84 57.74
C GLU A 223 45.91 -18.79 57.50
N ASP A 224 45.63 -20.03 57.13
CA ASP A 224 46.55 -21.13 56.79
C ASP A 224 46.69 -21.38 55.28
N GLY A 225 46.01 -20.60 54.43
CA GLY A 225 46.15 -20.62 52.97
C GLY A 225 45.22 -21.59 52.23
N GLU A 226 44.27 -22.24 52.90
CA GLU A 226 43.23 -23.06 52.25
C GLU A 226 42.03 -22.22 51.77
N LEU A 227 41.55 -22.50 50.56
CA LEU A 227 40.34 -21.92 49.99
C LEU A 227 39.10 -22.55 50.64
N LYS A 228 38.26 -21.73 51.29
CA LYS A 228 36.97 -22.12 51.87
C LYS A 228 35.84 -21.34 51.20
N ILE A 229 34.78 -22.07 50.85
CA ILE A 229 33.54 -21.50 50.30
C ILE A 229 32.62 -21.22 51.49
N LEU A 230 32.35 -19.94 51.75
CA LEU A 230 31.39 -19.52 52.77
C LEU A 230 30.02 -19.38 52.10
N GLU A 231 29.04 -20.16 52.58
CA GLU A 231 27.63 -19.94 52.26
C GLU A 231 27.20 -18.60 52.85
N MET A 232 26.73 -17.66 52.01
CA MET A 232 26.11 -16.44 52.52
C MET A 232 24.78 -16.83 53.19
N GLN A 233 24.64 -16.51 54.48
CA GLN A 233 23.30 -16.41 55.05
C GLN A 233 22.60 -15.25 54.33
N LYS A 234 21.42 -15.53 53.75
CA LYS A 234 20.54 -14.49 53.25
C LYS A 234 20.23 -13.55 54.42
N GLU A 235 20.78 -12.34 54.40
CA GLU A 235 20.22 -11.28 55.22
C GLU A 235 18.77 -11.09 54.76
N GLU A 236 17.83 -11.35 55.65
CA GLU A 236 16.43 -11.02 55.46
C GLU A 236 16.33 -9.49 55.30
N ASN A 237 16.35 -9.01 54.06
CA ASN A 237 15.98 -7.64 53.73
C ASN A 237 14.46 -7.48 53.89
N THR A 238 14.00 -7.38 55.13
CA THR A 238 12.62 -7.01 55.51
C THR A 238 12.36 -5.50 55.39
N GLN A 239 12.95 -4.82 54.40
CA GLN A 239 12.71 -3.38 54.15
C GLN A 239 12.50 -3.00 52.68
N LEU A 240 12.58 -3.94 51.73
CA LEU A 240 12.32 -3.68 50.30
C LEU A 240 11.01 -4.30 49.77
N ALA A 241 10.31 -5.11 50.56
CA ALA A 241 9.10 -5.82 50.11
C ALA A 241 7.77 -5.09 50.37
N VAL A 242 7.75 -3.97 51.10
CA VAL A 242 6.49 -3.32 51.53
C VAL A 242 6.08 -2.13 50.62
N VAL A 243 7.01 -1.59 49.81
CA VAL A 243 6.73 -0.45 48.92
C VAL A 243 6.16 -0.88 47.57
N ASP A 244 6.53 -2.07 47.07
CA ASP A 244 6.03 -2.62 45.79
C ASP A 244 4.53 -2.96 45.82
N ASP A 245 3.98 -3.35 46.98
CA ASP A 245 2.58 -3.80 47.07
C ASP A 245 1.55 -2.67 46.97
N GLN A 246 1.84 -1.46 47.45
CA GLN A 246 0.88 -0.33 47.41
C GLN A 246 0.68 0.21 45.99
N VAL A 247 1.78 0.37 45.24
CA VAL A 247 1.77 0.82 43.84
C VAL A 247 1.02 -0.19 42.97
N ASN A 248 1.26 -1.48 43.20
CA ASN A 248 0.61 -2.56 42.46
C ASN A 248 -0.89 -2.66 42.80
N THR A 249 -1.27 -2.46 44.07
CA THR A 249 -2.68 -2.44 44.50
C THR A 249 -3.47 -1.29 43.84
N GLY A 250 -2.87 -0.09 43.79
CA GLY A 250 -3.50 1.07 43.14
C GLY A 250 -3.63 0.92 41.62
N LEU A 251 -2.63 0.33 40.96
CA LEU A 251 -2.71 -0.03 39.53
C LEU A 251 -3.79 -1.09 39.25
N ILE A 252 -3.92 -2.11 40.11
CA ILE A 252 -4.95 -3.14 39.98
C ILE A 252 -6.35 -2.51 40.06
N GLU A 253 -6.58 -1.57 40.99
CA GLU A 253 -7.84 -0.85 41.09
C GLU A 253 -8.09 0.02 39.85
N ALA A 254 -7.08 0.75 39.38
CA ALA A 254 -7.19 1.57 38.17
C ALA A 254 -7.60 0.74 36.93
N PHE A 255 -6.96 -0.42 36.69
CA PHE A 255 -7.34 -1.30 35.58
C PHE A 255 -8.72 -1.96 35.77
N LYS A 256 -9.16 -2.21 37.01
CA LYS A 256 -10.52 -2.70 37.28
C LYS A 256 -11.56 -1.65 36.93
N GLU A 257 -11.34 -0.41 37.35
CA GLU A 257 -12.22 0.72 37.10
C GLU A 257 -12.29 1.02 35.59
N ASP A 258 -11.13 1.03 34.91
CA ASP A 258 -11.03 1.24 33.46
C ASP A 258 -11.81 0.17 32.68
N TYR A 259 -11.59 -1.12 32.98
CA TYR A 259 -12.34 -2.21 32.34
C TYR A 259 -13.85 -2.11 32.59
N ALA A 260 -14.26 -1.75 33.82
CA ALA A 260 -15.66 -1.62 34.18
C ALA A 260 -16.35 -0.42 33.52
N ALA A 261 -15.61 0.66 33.26
CA ALA A 261 -16.09 1.85 32.57
C ALA A 261 -16.27 1.64 31.05
N LEU A 262 -15.44 0.78 30.45
CA LEU A 262 -15.40 0.56 28.99
C LEU A 262 -16.32 -0.57 28.51
N ASN A 263 -16.74 -1.50 29.38
CA ASN A 263 -17.47 -2.71 28.98
C ASN A 263 -18.86 -2.81 29.63
N ASP A 264 -19.91 -2.78 28.81
CA ASP A 264 -21.30 -2.95 29.25
C ASP A 264 -21.58 -4.37 29.78
N LEU A 265 -20.93 -5.39 29.21
CA LEU A 265 -21.03 -6.80 29.62
C LEU A 265 -19.76 -7.21 30.36
N GLN A 266 -19.74 -6.97 31.66
CA GLN A 266 -18.59 -7.27 32.51
C GLN A 266 -18.42 -8.78 32.70
N SER A 267 -17.29 -9.31 32.21
CA SER A 267 -16.82 -10.66 32.54
C SER A 267 -15.71 -10.59 33.59
N ASP A 268 -15.91 -11.26 34.73
CA ASP A 268 -14.90 -11.38 35.79
C ASP A 268 -13.62 -12.06 35.27
N TYR A 269 -13.75 -13.07 34.41
CA TYR A 269 -12.61 -13.75 33.81
C TYR A 269 -11.76 -12.82 32.92
N VAL A 270 -12.41 -12.00 32.09
CA VAL A 270 -11.73 -11.05 31.20
C VAL A 270 -11.08 -9.94 32.03
N ARG A 271 -11.75 -9.43 33.06
CA ARG A 271 -11.18 -8.47 34.00
C ARG A 271 -9.92 -9.02 34.67
N ASP A 272 -9.97 -10.26 35.16
CA ASP A 272 -8.83 -10.92 35.81
C ASP A 272 -7.71 -11.23 34.82
N LEU A 273 -8.02 -11.46 33.53
CA LEU A 273 -7.02 -11.57 32.47
C LEU A 273 -6.32 -10.23 32.21
N VAL A 274 -7.04 -9.11 32.11
CA VAL A 274 -6.45 -7.76 31.98
C VAL A 274 -5.50 -7.50 33.15
N ILE A 275 -5.99 -7.67 34.37
CA ILE A 275 -5.21 -7.40 35.58
C ILE A 275 -3.95 -8.26 35.61
N ARG A 276 -4.04 -9.56 35.31
CA ARG A 276 -2.84 -10.42 35.32
C ARG A 276 -1.86 -10.09 34.20
N THR A 277 -2.35 -9.57 33.08
CA THR A 277 -1.50 -9.16 31.96
C THR A 277 -0.68 -7.92 32.30
N PHE A 278 -1.32 -6.88 32.86
CA PHE A 278 -0.67 -5.60 33.15
C PHE A 278 -0.11 -5.49 34.58
N CYS A 279 -0.67 -6.22 35.53
CA CYS A 279 -0.29 -6.26 36.95
C CYS A 279 -0.16 -7.72 37.45
N PRO A 280 0.73 -8.56 36.88
CA PRO A 280 0.94 -9.90 37.38
C PRO A 280 1.42 -9.84 38.82
N LEU A 281 0.64 -10.49 39.68
CA LEU A 281 0.94 -10.62 41.10
C LEU A 281 2.29 -11.34 41.26
N GLY A 282 3.09 -10.89 42.22
CA GLY A 282 4.21 -11.68 42.72
C GLY A 282 3.67 -12.95 43.37
N SER A 283 3.61 -14.04 42.60
CA SER A 283 3.63 -15.45 43.04
C SER A 283 2.84 -15.82 44.31
N THR A 284 1.65 -15.25 44.56
CA THR A 284 0.91 -15.51 45.82
C THR A 284 -0.59 -15.75 45.66
N MET A 285 -1.13 -15.84 44.44
CA MET A 285 -2.48 -16.38 44.21
C MET A 285 -2.40 -17.65 43.37
N GLU A 286 -1.98 -18.75 44.01
CA GLU A 286 -2.27 -20.09 43.53
C GLU A 286 -3.76 -20.37 43.76
N SER A 287 -4.59 -20.06 42.78
CA SER A 287 -5.85 -20.80 42.65
C SER A 287 -5.50 -22.23 42.23
N GLU A 288 -6.20 -23.24 42.76
CA GLU A 288 -6.11 -24.61 42.25
C GLU A 288 -6.50 -24.62 40.77
N ILE A 289 -5.51 -24.60 39.87
CA ILE A 289 -5.74 -24.62 38.43
C ILE A 289 -6.09 -26.05 38.00
N ASP A 290 -7.27 -26.24 37.41
CA ASP A 290 -7.59 -27.45 36.66
C ASP A 290 -6.71 -27.50 35.40
N ARG A 291 -5.56 -28.17 35.52
CA ARG A 291 -4.56 -28.29 34.44
C ARG A 291 -5.16 -28.90 33.16
N GLN A 292 -6.10 -29.83 33.27
CA GLN A 292 -6.73 -30.44 32.09
C GLN A 292 -7.65 -29.45 31.37
N ALA A 293 -8.46 -28.71 32.12
CA ALA A 293 -9.28 -27.65 31.54
C ALA A 293 -8.42 -26.55 30.91
N GLU A 294 -7.33 -26.16 31.57
CA GLU A 294 -6.45 -25.11 31.08
C GLU A 294 -5.72 -25.51 29.79
N VAL A 295 -5.23 -26.75 29.67
CA VAL A 295 -4.65 -27.28 28.42
C VAL A 295 -5.68 -27.30 27.29
N ARG A 296 -6.95 -27.67 27.58
CA ARG A 296 -8.03 -27.63 26.59
C ARG A 296 -8.31 -26.20 26.14
N ASN A 297 -8.42 -25.26 27.08
CA ASN A 297 -8.68 -23.85 26.81
C ASN A 297 -7.57 -23.24 25.96
N TYR A 298 -6.29 -23.44 26.32
CA TYR A 298 -5.15 -23.00 25.54
C TYR A 298 -5.22 -23.48 24.08
N ASN A 299 -5.44 -24.78 23.87
CA ASN A 299 -5.49 -25.36 22.53
C ASN A 299 -6.69 -24.82 21.72
N GLN A 300 -7.85 -24.61 22.37
CA GLN A 300 -9.04 -24.02 21.74
C GLN A 300 -8.82 -22.55 21.37
N TYR A 301 -8.23 -21.75 22.25
CA TYR A 301 -7.92 -20.35 21.97
C TYR A 301 -6.93 -20.22 20.82
N LEU A 302 -5.89 -21.06 20.78
CA LEU A 302 -4.91 -21.07 19.70
C LEU A 302 -5.53 -21.46 18.35
N GLU A 303 -6.43 -22.46 18.33
CA GLU A 303 -7.13 -22.88 17.11
C GLU A 303 -8.12 -21.82 16.61
N PHE A 304 -8.86 -21.19 17.53
CA PHE A 304 -9.77 -20.09 17.22
C PHE A 304 -9.03 -18.85 16.72
N TYR A 305 -7.91 -18.48 17.37
CA TYR A 305 -7.05 -17.37 16.95
C TYR A 305 -6.52 -17.60 15.52
N LYS A 306 -6.02 -18.81 15.24
CA LYS A 306 -5.55 -19.18 13.90
C LYS A 306 -6.66 -19.01 12.86
N LYS A 307 -7.82 -19.61 13.08
CA LYS A 307 -8.94 -19.56 12.12
C LYS A 307 -9.42 -18.13 11.89
N SER A 308 -9.60 -17.38 12.98
CA SER A 308 -10.04 -15.98 12.94
C SER A 308 -9.06 -15.10 12.16
N LYS A 309 -7.75 -15.26 12.38
CA LYS A 309 -6.72 -14.51 11.64
C LYS A 309 -6.64 -14.95 10.17
N ASP A 310 -6.83 -16.24 9.86
CA ASP A 310 -6.83 -16.76 8.48
C ASP A 310 -7.98 -16.12 7.67
N ASP A 311 -9.17 -16.07 8.26
CA ASP A 311 -10.36 -15.49 7.64
C ASP A 311 -10.25 -13.96 7.53
N PHE A 312 -9.67 -13.30 8.54
CA PHE A 312 -9.35 -11.87 8.48
C PHE A 312 -8.41 -11.55 7.31
N VAL A 313 -7.28 -12.26 7.20
CA VAL A 313 -6.28 -12.05 6.14
C VAL A 313 -6.90 -12.23 4.76
N LYS A 314 -7.71 -13.27 4.56
CA LYS A 314 -8.40 -13.50 3.28
C LYS A 314 -9.35 -12.37 2.91
N ALA A 315 -10.14 -11.88 3.87
CA ALA A 315 -11.10 -10.80 3.65
C ALA A 315 -10.40 -9.46 3.39
N VAL A 316 -9.33 -9.15 4.13
CA VAL A 316 -8.65 -7.85 4.05
C VAL A 316 -7.66 -7.73 2.89
N LYS A 317 -7.13 -8.87 2.40
CA LYS A 317 -6.08 -8.90 1.37
C LYS A 317 -6.35 -7.96 0.18
N PRO A 318 -7.52 -7.99 -0.50
CA PRO A 318 -7.75 -7.10 -1.65
C PRO A 318 -7.65 -5.61 -1.32
N LEU A 319 -8.02 -5.22 -0.10
CA LEU A 319 -7.92 -3.84 0.36
C LEU A 319 -6.47 -3.49 0.72
N ILE A 320 -5.74 -4.38 1.41
CA ILE A 320 -4.32 -4.19 1.70
C ILE A 320 -3.47 -4.02 0.43
N GLU A 321 -3.71 -4.84 -0.60
CA GLU A 321 -2.96 -4.72 -1.86
C GLU A 321 -3.16 -3.35 -2.53
N LYS A 322 -4.36 -2.75 -2.41
CA LYS A 322 -4.64 -1.38 -2.87
C LYS A 322 -3.95 -0.33 -1.99
N ILE A 323 -4.01 -0.47 -0.67
CA ILE A 323 -3.33 0.43 0.28
C ILE A 323 -1.81 0.45 0.01
N LEU A 324 -1.19 -0.73 -0.11
CA LEU A 324 0.23 -0.84 -0.47
C LEU A 324 0.52 -0.29 -1.86
N GLY A 325 -0.40 -0.42 -2.81
CA GLY A 325 -0.33 0.23 -4.12
C GLY A 325 -0.26 1.76 -4.01
N VAL A 326 -1.12 2.37 -3.21
CA VAL A 326 -1.08 3.83 -2.96
C VAL A 326 0.23 4.24 -2.29
N LYS A 327 0.72 3.46 -1.31
CA LYS A 327 2.03 3.70 -0.71
C LYS A 327 3.14 3.68 -1.77
N ILE A 328 3.19 2.63 -2.59
CA ILE A 328 4.20 2.46 -3.64
C ILE A 328 4.13 3.59 -4.68
N PHE A 329 2.93 4.07 -5.02
CA PHE A 329 2.76 5.23 -5.90
C PHE A 329 3.49 6.46 -5.35
N PHE A 330 3.30 6.79 -4.07
CA PHE A 330 3.95 7.94 -3.43
C PHE A 330 5.44 7.71 -3.16
N ASP A 331 5.85 6.48 -2.83
CA ASP A 331 7.25 6.11 -2.58
C ASP A 331 8.15 6.31 -3.82
N GLN A 332 7.59 6.41 -5.03
CA GLN A 332 8.38 6.70 -6.24
C GLN A 332 8.96 8.12 -6.24
N TYR A 333 8.36 9.04 -5.49
CA TYR A 333 8.79 10.44 -5.45
C TYR A 333 9.77 10.70 -4.30
N GLN A 334 11.04 10.34 -4.54
CA GLN A 334 12.13 10.57 -3.58
C GLN A 334 13.00 11.74 -4.05
N VAL A 335 12.78 12.90 -3.43
CA VAL A 335 13.53 14.15 -3.64
C VAL A 335 13.78 14.86 -2.31
N LYS A 336 14.87 15.62 -2.21
CA LYS A 336 15.20 16.44 -1.04
C LYS A 336 14.38 17.74 -1.02
N GLU A 337 14.26 18.39 -2.17
CA GLU A 337 13.47 19.61 -2.33
C GLU A 337 12.17 19.27 -3.07
N LYS A 338 11.03 19.44 -2.39
CA LYS A 338 9.71 19.20 -2.99
C LYS A 338 9.49 20.20 -4.14
N GLY A 339 9.25 19.66 -5.33
CA GLY A 339 8.82 20.40 -6.52
C GLY A 339 7.38 20.07 -6.87
N MET A 340 7.16 19.57 -8.09
CA MET A 340 5.87 19.05 -8.55
C MET A 340 5.58 17.68 -7.91
N GLN A 341 5.17 17.67 -6.64
CA GLN A 341 4.83 16.43 -5.92
C GLN A 341 3.62 15.74 -6.56
N PRO A 342 3.68 14.42 -6.84
CA PRO A 342 2.53 13.66 -7.33
C PRO A 342 1.31 13.82 -6.42
N LYS A 343 0.12 13.94 -7.03
CA LYS A 343 -1.16 13.93 -6.33
C LYS A 343 -2.06 12.84 -6.89
N LEU A 344 -2.79 12.17 -6.02
CA LEU A 344 -3.68 11.07 -6.35
C LEU A 344 -5.13 11.46 -6.02
N LEU A 345 -6.01 11.44 -7.02
CA LEU A 345 -7.44 11.63 -6.85
C LEU A 345 -8.10 10.25 -6.81
N ILE A 346 -8.83 9.93 -5.75
CA ILE A 346 -9.37 8.58 -5.54
C ILE A 346 -10.84 8.58 -5.91
N SER A 347 -11.26 7.70 -6.84
CA SER A 347 -12.67 7.64 -7.23
C SER A 347 -13.57 7.11 -6.10
N ASN A 348 -13.00 6.28 -5.22
CA ASN A 348 -13.63 5.59 -4.10
C ASN A 348 -14.93 4.86 -4.50
N ILE A 349 -14.93 4.25 -5.68
CA ILE A 349 -16.08 3.51 -6.20
C ILE A 349 -15.56 2.41 -7.12
N SER A 350 -16.24 1.26 -7.11
CA SER A 350 -15.93 0.18 -8.06
C SER A 350 -16.06 0.65 -9.51
N LEU A 351 -15.17 0.15 -10.39
CA LEU A 351 -15.16 0.54 -11.79
C LEU A 351 -16.47 0.16 -12.48
N ASP A 352 -17.03 -1.01 -12.15
CA ASP A 352 -18.32 -1.47 -12.66
C ASP A 352 -19.43 -0.45 -12.43
N MET A 353 -19.53 0.08 -11.21
CA MET A 353 -20.53 1.10 -10.87
C MET A 353 -20.26 2.43 -11.58
N LEU A 354 -18.99 2.81 -11.71
CA LEU A 354 -18.61 4.08 -12.34
C LEU A 354 -18.95 4.12 -13.84
N VAL A 355 -18.72 3.01 -14.56
CA VAL A 355 -18.92 2.96 -16.02
C VAL A 355 -20.37 2.73 -16.44
N LYS A 356 -21.30 2.53 -15.50
CA LYS A 356 -22.74 2.45 -15.80
C LYS A 356 -23.20 3.69 -16.56
N ALA A 357 -24.06 3.50 -17.54
CA ALA A 357 -24.55 4.57 -18.42
C ALA A 357 -25.21 5.75 -17.66
N SER A 358 -25.80 5.48 -16.49
CA SER A 358 -26.39 6.51 -15.61
C SER A 358 -25.36 7.34 -14.83
N ASN A 359 -24.15 6.81 -14.65
CA ASN A 359 -23.12 7.37 -13.78
C ASN A 359 -21.98 8.01 -14.56
N LEU A 360 -21.61 7.41 -15.69
CA LEU A 360 -20.53 7.87 -16.56
C LEU A 360 -20.60 9.37 -16.95
N PRO A 361 -21.79 9.96 -17.21
CA PRO A 361 -21.89 11.40 -17.48
C PRO A 361 -21.35 12.30 -16.36
N ARG A 362 -21.37 11.86 -15.10
CA ARG A 362 -20.81 12.61 -13.97
C ARG A 362 -19.29 12.72 -14.08
N LEU A 363 -18.61 11.60 -14.34
CA LEU A 363 -17.17 11.60 -14.59
C LEU A 363 -16.80 12.49 -15.79
N VAL A 364 -17.57 12.39 -16.88
CA VAL A 364 -17.38 13.25 -18.07
C VAL A 364 -17.51 14.73 -17.71
N THR A 365 -18.51 15.11 -16.91
CA THR A 365 -18.71 16.50 -16.46
C THR A 365 -17.54 17.00 -15.60
N TYR A 366 -17.01 16.14 -14.72
CA TYR A 366 -15.80 16.44 -13.95
C TYR A 366 -14.60 16.66 -14.88
N LEU A 367 -14.36 15.78 -15.84
CA LEU A 367 -13.22 15.87 -16.76
C LEU A 367 -13.34 17.04 -17.74
N ASN A 368 -14.55 17.42 -18.17
CA ASN A 368 -14.77 18.69 -18.87
C ASN A 368 -14.32 19.89 -18.04
N THR A 369 -14.46 19.81 -16.72
CA THR A 369 -14.08 20.90 -15.81
C THR A 369 -12.57 20.98 -15.63
N THR A 370 -11.89 19.85 -15.53
CA THR A 370 -10.45 19.78 -15.21
C THR A 370 -9.53 19.72 -16.43
N ASN A 371 -9.99 19.12 -17.53
CA ASN A 371 -9.17 18.83 -18.70
C ASN A 371 -9.62 19.58 -19.96
N ASP A 372 -10.86 20.06 -20.02
CA ASP A 372 -11.39 20.79 -21.19
C ASP A 372 -11.47 22.32 -20.99
N LYS A 373 -10.58 22.88 -20.15
CA LYS A 373 -10.44 24.32 -19.90
C LYS A 373 -9.00 24.81 -20.17
N ASN A 374 -8.82 26.13 -20.23
CA ASN A 374 -7.51 26.79 -20.36
C ASN A 374 -6.76 26.92 -19.02
N GLU A 375 -7.31 26.39 -17.93
CA GLU A 375 -6.72 26.40 -16.60
C GLU A 375 -6.29 24.98 -16.23
N PHE A 376 -5.00 24.81 -15.95
CA PHE A 376 -4.40 23.47 -15.85
C PHE A 376 -4.12 23.01 -14.43
N GLU A 377 -4.39 23.83 -13.42
CA GLU A 377 -4.10 23.54 -12.01
C GLU A 377 -4.78 22.27 -11.49
N ASN A 378 -5.96 21.95 -12.03
CA ASN A 378 -6.72 20.75 -11.68
C ASN A 378 -6.66 19.64 -12.73
N THR A 379 -5.89 19.83 -13.81
CA THR A 379 -5.87 18.88 -14.92
C THR A 379 -5.35 17.51 -14.49
N VAL A 380 -6.06 16.46 -14.91
CA VAL A 380 -5.66 15.06 -14.72
C VAL A 380 -4.77 14.64 -15.89
N TRP A 381 -3.62 14.06 -15.59
CA TRP A 381 -2.66 13.55 -16.58
C TRP A 381 -2.71 12.04 -16.70
N PHE A 382 -2.84 11.38 -15.56
CA PHE A 382 -2.72 9.94 -15.47
C PHE A 382 -3.96 9.32 -14.84
N ALA A 383 -4.15 8.03 -15.09
CA ALA A 383 -5.08 7.22 -14.36
C ALA A 383 -4.50 5.84 -14.03
N ILE A 384 -5.01 5.23 -12.96
CA ILE A 384 -4.67 3.88 -12.52
C ILE A 384 -5.94 3.04 -12.50
N VAL A 385 -5.92 1.91 -13.22
CA VAL A 385 -6.97 0.87 -13.14
C VAL A 385 -6.32 -0.44 -12.67
N PRO A 386 -6.42 -0.78 -11.38
CA PRO A 386 -5.84 -2.01 -10.85
C PRO A 386 -6.73 -3.23 -11.16
N ASP A 387 -6.20 -4.42 -10.87
CA ASP A 387 -6.93 -5.69 -10.82
C ASP A 387 -7.77 -6.06 -12.05
N VAL A 388 -7.27 -5.78 -13.26
CA VAL A 388 -7.94 -6.18 -14.50
C VAL A 388 -7.85 -7.70 -14.68
N GLU A 389 -8.97 -8.32 -15.04
CA GLU A 389 -9.05 -9.78 -15.21
C GLU A 389 -7.96 -10.33 -16.16
N LEU A 390 -7.31 -11.41 -15.74
CA LEU A 390 -6.41 -12.22 -16.56
C LEU A 390 -6.99 -13.62 -16.62
N ASN A 391 -8.11 -13.79 -17.34
CA ASN A 391 -8.83 -15.07 -17.40
C ASN A 391 -7.92 -16.18 -17.92
N GLN A 392 -7.50 -17.06 -17.01
CA GLN A 392 -6.86 -18.33 -17.33
C GLN A 392 -7.90 -19.46 -17.29
N SER A 393 -8.60 -19.69 -18.41
CA SER A 393 -9.31 -20.95 -18.66
C SER A 393 -8.34 -22.01 -19.21
N SER A 394 -7.17 -22.16 -18.61
CA SER A 394 -6.12 -23.13 -18.98
C SER A 394 -6.07 -24.34 -18.04
N GLY A 395 -6.96 -24.44 -17.06
CA GLY A 395 -7.20 -25.68 -16.33
C GLY A 395 -8.20 -26.54 -17.11
N GLY A 396 -7.73 -27.41 -18.00
CA GLY A 396 -8.62 -28.38 -18.68
C GLY A 396 -9.52 -29.08 -17.65
N LYS A 397 -10.77 -29.38 -18.00
CA LYS A 397 -11.71 -30.10 -17.11
C LYS A 397 -11.06 -31.41 -16.67
N LEU A 398 -10.56 -31.45 -15.43
CA LEU A 398 -9.98 -32.65 -14.84
C LEU A 398 -11.09 -33.70 -14.73
N GLN A 399 -10.98 -34.80 -15.47
CA GLN A 399 -11.94 -35.90 -15.38
C GLN A 399 -11.92 -36.60 -14.01
N ARG A 400 -10.82 -36.46 -13.24
CA ARG A 400 -10.68 -37.04 -11.90
C ARG A 400 -9.69 -36.25 -11.06
N VAL A 401 -10.10 -35.81 -9.88
CA VAL A 401 -9.22 -35.23 -8.85
C VAL A 401 -8.54 -36.38 -8.10
N ARG A 402 -7.23 -36.54 -8.27
CA ARG A 402 -6.43 -37.60 -7.62
C ARG A 402 -5.71 -37.12 -6.36
N PHE A 403 -5.50 -35.81 -6.24
CA PHE A 403 -4.85 -35.15 -5.13
C PHE A 403 -5.69 -33.96 -4.70
N ALA A 404 -5.71 -33.64 -3.41
CA ALA A 404 -6.29 -32.39 -2.95
C ALA A 404 -5.53 -31.23 -3.60
N GLY A 405 -6.22 -30.43 -4.40
CA GLY A 405 -5.68 -29.24 -5.04
C GLY A 405 -6.39 -28.00 -4.52
N ASN A 406 -5.76 -26.84 -4.71
CA ASN A 406 -6.41 -25.57 -4.38
C ASN A 406 -7.67 -25.41 -5.23
N GLN A 407 -8.78 -25.05 -4.60
CA GLN A 407 -9.96 -24.60 -5.34
C GLN A 407 -9.61 -23.25 -5.96
N ARG A 408 -9.65 -23.14 -7.29
CA ARG A 408 -9.52 -21.85 -7.98
C ARG A 408 -10.78 -21.05 -7.69
N GLN A 409 -10.72 -20.19 -6.67
CA GLN A 409 -11.75 -19.18 -6.43
C GLN A 409 -11.44 -17.95 -7.27
N GLU A 410 -12.46 -17.37 -7.90
CA GLU A 410 -12.30 -16.09 -8.58
C GLU A 410 -11.95 -15.01 -7.55
N LYS A 411 -10.92 -14.21 -7.84
CA LYS A 411 -10.55 -13.09 -6.98
C LYS A 411 -11.69 -12.07 -6.98
N ALA A 412 -12.28 -11.83 -5.81
CA ALA A 412 -13.29 -10.81 -5.63
C ALA A 412 -12.72 -9.41 -5.93
N GLY A 413 -13.52 -8.53 -6.54
CA GLY A 413 -13.14 -7.15 -6.84
C GLY A 413 -12.27 -6.96 -8.09
N THR A 414 -12.26 -7.93 -9.02
CA THR A 414 -11.58 -7.82 -10.31
C THR A 414 -12.38 -6.99 -11.32
N ASN A 415 -11.66 -6.23 -12.13
CA ASN A 415 -12.24 -5.38 -13.17
C ASN A 415 -12.26 -6.11 -14.52
N THR A 416 -13.41 -6.10 -15.21
CA THR A 416 -13.52 -6.73 -16.53
C THR A 416 -12.82 -5.92 -17.61
N MET A 417 -12.36 -6.60 -18.68
CA MET A 417 -11.78 -5.91 -19.84
C MET A 417 -12.80 -5.01 -20.56
N GLU A 418 -14.09 -5.36 -20.46
CA GLU A 418 -15.20 -4.56 -20.98
C GLU A 418 -15.35 -3.24 -20.23
N ASN A 419 -15.36 -3.28 -18.89
CA ASN A 419 -15.45 -2.08 -18.06
C ASN A 419 -14.28 -1.13 -18.31
N LEU A 420 -13.05 -1.68 -18.45
CA LEU A 420 -11.89 -0.91 -18.86
C LEU A 420 -12.06 -0.28 -20.24
N SER A 421 -12.59 -1.01 -21.22
CA SER A 421 -12.83 -0.50 -22.58
C SER A 421 -13.85 0.66 -22.59
N ILE A 422 -14.92 0.56 -21.78
CA ILE A 422 -15.93 1.62 -21.64
C ILE A 422 -15.29 2.87 -21.03
N LEU A 423 -14.53 2.70 -19.93
CA LEU A 423 -13.81 3.80 -19.30
C LEU A 423 -12.85 4.47 -20.29
N MET A 424 -12.00 3.71 -20.98
CA MET A 424 -11.01 4.24 -21.92
C MET A 424 -11.67 5.05 -23.04
N ASN A 425 -12.80 4.61 -23.59
CA ASN A 425 -13.56 5.38 -24.57
C ASN A 425 -14.05 6.71 -24.00
N ALA A 426 -14.51 6.72 -22.74
CA ALA A 426 -15.04 7.93 -22.11
C ALA A 426 -13.96 8.96 -21.78
N ILE A 427 -12.75 8.51 -21.42
CA ILE A 427 -11.67 9.41 -20.99
C ILE A 427 -10.68 9.78 -22.10
N GLN A 428 -10.70 9.07 -23.23
CA GLN A 428 -9.83 9.33 -24.39
C GLN A 428 -9.87 10.78 -24.91
N PRO A 429 -11.02 11.47 -24.98
CA PRO A 429 -11.05 12.87 -25.42
C PRO A 429 -10.17 13.81 -24.56
N TYR A 430 -9.98 13.46 -23.29
CA TYR A 430 -9.18 14.25 -22.34
C TYR A 430 -7.69 13.87 -22.31
N ARG A 431 -7.31 12.88 -23.12
CA ARG A 431 -5.92 12.41 -23.31
C ARG A 431 -5.22 11.98 -22.02
N ILE A 432 -5.96 11.27 -21.16
CA ILE A 432 -5.46 10.78 -19.88
C ILE A 432 -4.75 9.45 -20.10
N THR A 433 -3.43 9.41 -19.89
CA THR A 433 -2.65 8.18 -19.98
C THR A 433 -2.99 7.26 -18.80
N THR A 434 -3.58 6.12 -19.10
CA THR A 434 -4.12 5.18 -18.13
C THR A 434 -3.24 3.95 -18.02
N PHE A 435 -2.64 3.78 -16.85
CA PHE A 435 -1.88 2.61 -16.45
C PHE A 435 -2.85 1.58 -15.88
N PHE A 436 -2.82 0.36 -16.40
CA PHE A 436 -3.62 -0.73 -15.84
C PHE A 436 -2.76 -1.96 -15.61
N SER A 437 -3.07 -2.69 -14.54
CA SER A 437 -2.39 -3.93 -14.19
C SER A 437 -3.40 -5.05 -14.10
N PHE A 438 -2.94 -6.26 -14.41
CA PHE A 438 -3.76 -7.44 -14.25
C PHE A 438 -3.94 -7.80 -12.77
N GLN A 439 -4.96 -8.61 -12.48
CA GLN A 439 -5.22 -9.15 -11.14
C GLN A 439 -3.94 -9.66 -10.48
N THR A 440 -3.74 -9.27 -9.22
CA THR A 440 -2.57 -9.74 -8.51
C THR A 440 -2.65 -11.25 -8.21
N GLY A 441 -1.50 -11.90 -8.23
CA GLY A 441 -1.37 -13.34 -7.98
C GLY A 441 -0.10 -13.91 -8.62
N GLU A 442 0.16 -15.19 -8.38
CA GLU A 442 1.36 -15.88 -8.90
C GLU A 442 1.54 -15.71 -10.42
N GLU A 443 0.42 -15.74 -11.15
CA GLU A 443 0.37 -15.67 -12.62
C GLU A 443 0.69 -14.29 -13.21
N THR A 444 0.98 -13.31 -12.36
CA THR A 444 1.31 -11.93 -12.78
C THR A 444 2.63 -11.42 -12.22
N THR A 445 3.42 -12.28 -11.57
CA THR A 445 4.70 -11.93 -10.93
C THR A 445 5.90 -11.90 -11.89
N PHE A 446 7.03 -11.39 -11.41
CA PHE A 446 8.33 -11.49 -12.11
C PHE A 446 8.71 -12.94 -12.43
N ASN A 447 8.48 -13.86 -11.49
CA ASN A 447 8.74 -15.28 -11.68
C ASN A 447 7.93 -15.85 -12.85
N TYR A 448 6.63 -15.52 -12.92
CA TYR A 448 5.77 -16.00 -14.00
C TYR A 448 6.20 -15.48 -15.37
N ILE A 449 6.54 -14.19 -15.48
CA ILE A 449 7.04 -13.64 -16.76
C ILE A 449 8.38 -14.26 -17.15
N ALA A 450 9.24 -14.55 -16.17
CA ALA A 450 10.52 -15.20 -16.44
C ALA A 450 10.36 -16.62 -17.01
N THR A 451 9.26 -17.32 -16.67
CA THR A 451 8.99 -18.70 -17.13
C THR A 451 8.04 -18.78 -18.33
N GLU A 452 6.89 -18.12 -18.27
CA GLU A 452 5.81 -18.20 -19.28
C GLU A 452 5.91 -17.08 -20.34
N GLY A 453 6.65 -16.01 -20.05
CA GLY A 453 6.78 -14.85 -20.92
C GLY A 453 5.55 -13.94 -20.96
N ILE A 454 5.52 -13.05 -21.97
CA ILE A 454 4.55 -11.95 -22.03
C ILE A 454 3.34 -12.22 -22.96
N GLY A 455 3.28 -13.38 -23.60
CA GLY A 455 2.33 -13.67 -24.68
C GLY A 455 0.87 -13.58 -24.24
N VAL A 456 0.56 -14.17 -23.09
CA VAL A 456 -0.81 -14.19 -22.52
C VAL A 456 -1.33 -12.78 -22.25
N PHE A 457 -0.49 -11.91 -21.69
CA PHE A 457 -0.85 -10.52 -21.41
C PHE A 457 -1.16 -9.75 -22.69
N LYS A 458 -0.33 -9.95 -23.72
CA LYS A 458 -0.52 -9.33 -25.04
C LYS A 458 -1.83 -9.79 -25.69
N GLU A 459 -2.10 -11.09 -25.66
CA GLU A 459 -3.34 -11.65 -26.21
C GLU A 459 -4.56 -11.07 -25.50
N LYS A 460 -4.53 -11.01 -24.16
CA LYS A 460 -5.62 -10.47 -23.35
C LYS A 460 -5.88 -8.98 -23.64
N CYS A 461 -4.86 -8.21 -24.00
CA CYS A 461 -5.01 -6.80 -24.40
C CYS A 461 -5.53 -6.57 -25.83
N THR A 462 -5.71 -7.60 -26.65
CA THR A 462 -6.16 -7.46 -28.06
C THR A 462 -7.43 -6.60 -28.22
N PRO A 463 -8.47 -6.69 -27.36
CA PRO A 463 -9.68 -5.86 -27.48
C PRO A 463 -9.42 -4.34 -27.37
N LEU A 464 -8.34 -3.96 -26.68
CA LEU A 464 -7.95 -2.57 -26.45
C LEU A 464 -7.04 -2.01 -27.55
N MET A 465 -6.58 -2.84 -28.50
CA MET A 465 -5.68 -2.45 -29.59
C MET A 465 -6.48 -1.96 -30.81
N LYS A 466 -5.85 -1.12 -31.64
CA LYS A 466 -6.44 -0.53 -32.86
C LYS A 466 -7.72 0.29 -32.58
N LYS A 467 -7.78 0.88 -31.39
CA LYS A 467 -8.81 1.83 -30.97
C LYS A 467 -8.18 3.21 -30.87
N GLU A 468 -8.99 4.27 -30.93
CA GLU A 468 -8.49 5.64 -30.76
C GLU A 468 -7.83 5.83 -29.38
N TYR A 469 -8.36 5.15 -28.36
CA TYR A 469 -7.80 5.19 -27.01
C TYR A 469 -6.56 4.31 -26.79
N SER A 470 -6.16 3.46 -27.76
CA SER A 470 -5.01 2.55 -27.59
C SER A 470 -3.73 3.31 -27.25
N GLU A 471 -3.60 4.54 -27.73
CA GLU A 471 -2.49 5.45 -27.41
C GLU A 471 -2.39 5.80 -25.92
N PHE A 472 -3.52 5.82 -25.22
CA PHE A 472 -3.59 6.21 -23.82
C PHE A 472 -3.67 4.99 -22.88
N ALA A 473 -3.79 3.76 -23.40
CA ALA A 473 -3.83 2.56 -22.58
C ALA A 473 -2.43 1.95 -22.42
N VAL A 474 -2.00 1.75 -21.16
CA VAL A 474 -0.65 1.26 -20.81
C VAL A 474 -0.77 0.01 -19.91
N PRO A 475 -0.62 -1.21 -20.45
CA PRO A 475 -0.57 -2.42 -19.64
C PRO A 475 0.74 -2.48 -18.87
N CYS A 476 0.66 -2.66 -17.55
CA CYS A 476 1.80 -2.68 -16.64
C CYS A 476 2.04 -4.10 -16.15
N ILE A 477 3.27 -4.58 -16.29
CA ILE A 477 3.69 -5.93 -15.91
C ILE A 477 5.17 -5.95 -15.48
N PRO A 478 5.60 -6.94 -14.68
CA PRO A 478 4.79 -7.77 -13.78
C PRO A 478 4.29 -6.98 -12.56
N ASN A 479 3.33 -7.56 -11.85
CA ASN A 479 2.97 -7.15 -10.49
C ASN A 479 4.10 -7.49 -9.51
N ALA A 480 4.24 -6.64 -8.48
CA ALA A 480 5.26 -6.80 -7.48
C ALA A 480 4.85 -7.79 -6.39
N THR A 481 5.80 -8.60 -5.90
CA THR A 481 5.61 -9.55 -4.80
C THR A 481 6.11 -8.93 -3.50
N ILE A 482 5.20 -8.73 -2.55
CA ILE A 482 5.54 -8.26 -1.20
C ILE A 482 5.87 -9.45 -0.32
N ILE A 483 5.00 -10.46 -0.30
CA ILE A 483 5.22 -11.73 0.39
C ILE A 483 4.94 -12.88 -0.59
N PRO A 484 5.97 -13.67 -0.98
CA PRO A 484 5.78 -14.86 -1.78
C PRO A 484 4.94 -15.91 -1.06
N LYS A 485 4.07 -16.61 -1.78
CA LYS A 485 3.21 -17.66 -1.18
C LYS A 485 4.01 -18.78 -0.51
N ASP A 486 5.15 -19.18 -1.07
CA ASP A 486 6.02 -20.24 -0.55
C ASP A 486 6.80 -19.82 0.71
N LYS A 487 6.94 -18.51 0.96
CA LYS A 487 7.63 -17.94 2.13
C LYS A 487 6.70 -17.27 3.14
N SER A 488 5.40 -17.48 2.98
CA SER A 488 4.34 -16.86 3.78
C SER A 488 3.98 -17.59 5.08
N GLY A 489 4.70 -18.67 5.39
CA GLY A 489 4.41 -19.53 6.53
C GLY A 489 4.79 -18.86 7.85
N LEU A 490 3.81 -18.67 8.72
CA LEU A 490 3.96 -18.16 10.07
C LEU A 490 3.72 -19.29 11.09
N ILE A 491 4.58 -19.38 12.11
CA ILE A 491 4.35 -20.27 13.25
C ILE A 491 3.69 -19.45 14.35
N LEU A 492 2.48 -19.85 14.75
CA LEU A 492 1.75 -19.17 15.83
C LEU A 492 2.23 -19.65 17.19
N ASP A 493 2.11 -20.96 17.44
CA ASP A 493 2.66 -21.65 18.61
C ASP A 493 2.58 -23.18 18.40
N ARG A 494 2.80 -23.96 19.46
CA ARG A 494 2.58 -25.41 19.52
C ARG A 494 1.45 -25.75 20.48
N LYS A 495 0.77 -26.87 20.24
CA LYS A 495 -0.23 -27.39 21.18
C LYS A 495 0.40 -27.75 22.52
N MET A 496 -0.37 -27.54 23.58
CA MET A 496 -0.06 -28.05 24.91
C MET A 496 -0.47 -29.51 25.02
N VAL A 497 0.42 -30.33 25.56
CA VAL A 497 0.19 -31.74 25.87
C VAL A 497 0.48 -31.99 27.34
N MET A 498 -0.23 -32.97 27.90
CA MET A 498 -0.05 -33.41 29.28
C MET A 498 0.36 -34.88 29.24
N ASP A 499 1.42 -35.24 29.96
CA ASP A 499 1.88 -36.62 30.07
C ASP A 499 1.05 -37.44 31.08
N GLU A 500 1.37 -38.73 31.21
CA GLU A 500 0.69 -39.64 32.15
C GLU A 500 0.88 -39.25 33.62
N ASP A 501 1.94 -38.49 33.93
CA ASP A 501 2.29 -38.01 35.26
C ASP A 501 1.66 -36.63 35.59
N GLY A 502 0.94 -36.03 34.65
CA GLY A 502 0.26 -34.74 34.82
C GLY A 502 1.18 -33.52 34.62
N ASN A 503 2.37 -33.71 34.06
CA ASN A 503 3.25 -32.63 33.65
C ASN A 503 2.78 -32.06 32.31
N VAL A 504 2.79 -30.73 32.20
CA VAL A 504 2.35 -30.03 30.99
C VAL A 504 3.55 -29.48 30.26
N SER A 505 3.61 -29.70 28.95
CA SER A 505 4.66 -29.15 28.10
C SER A 505 4.13 -28.83 26.70
N LEU A 506 4.88 -27.98 25.99
CA LEU A 506 4.62 -27.76 24.56
C LEU A 506 5.05 -29.00 23.78
N SER A 507 4.16 -29.47 22.90
CA SER A 507 4.44 -30.65 22.08
C SER A 507 5.72 -30.50 21.25
N SER A 508 6.51 -31.56 21.19
CA SER A 508 7.65 -31.69 20.26
C SER A 508 7.25 -32.23 18.89
N GLU A 509 6.01 -32.72 18.75
CA GLU A 509 5.53 -33.32 17.52
C GLU A 509 5.36 -32.29 16.41
N LYS A 510 5.76 -32.67 15.19
CA LYS A 510 5.67 -31.77 14.03
C LYS A 510 4.23 -31.44 13.66
N GLU A 511 3.29 -32.34 13.94
CA GLU A 511 1.86 -32.19 13.64
C GLU A 511 1.17 -31.18 14.57
N ASP A 512 1.75 -30.93 15.75
CA ASP A 512 1.21 -30.02 16.76
C ASP A 512 1.70 -28.58 16.62
N VAL A 513 2.53 -28.30 15.60
CA VAL A 513 2.94 -26.94 15.27
C VAL A 513 1.80 -26.24 14.54
N MET A 514 1.18 -25.26 15.20
CA MET A 514 0.14 -24.45 14.59
C MET A 514 0.75 -23.41 13.66
N LYS A 515 0.56 -23.63 12.36
CA LYS A 515 1.02 -22.74 11.29
C LYS A 515 -0.14 -22.07 10.58
N MET A 516 0.10 -20.84 10.17
CA MET A 516 -0.73 -20.02 9.28
C MET A 516 0.04 -19.76 7.98
N TRP A 517 -0.66 -19.63 6.86
CA TRP A 517 -0.05 -19.26 5.58
C TRP A 517 -0.79 -18.05 5.02
N LEU A 518 -0.08 -16.97 4.74
CA LEU A 518 -0.65 -15.84 4.01
C LEU A 518 -0.73 -16.26 2.54
N GLU A 519 -1.92 -16.26 1.93
CA GLU A 519 -2.01 -16.38 0.48
C GLU A 519 -1.29 -15.17 -0.12
N GLY A 520 -0.08 -15.37 -0.67
CA GLY A 520 0.90 -14.33 -1.00
C GLY A 520 0.36 -12.93 -1.32
N ILE A 521 1.07 -11.90 -0.84
CA ILE A 521 0.64 -10.51 -0.94
C ILE A 521 1.39 -9.83 -2.08
N TYR A 522 0.64 -9.18 -2.96
CA TYR A 522 1.12 -8.64 -4.23
C TYR A 522 0.61 -7.22 -4.45
N VAL A 523 1.32 -6.42 -5.26
CA VAL A 523 0.89 -5.07 -5.63
C VAL A 523 0.81 -4.94 -7.14
N GLY A 524 -0.28 -4.31 -7.60
CA GLY A 524 -0.51 -4.04 -9.02
C GLY A 524 0.57 -3.13 -9.62
N ALA A 525 1.17 -3.56 -10.73
CA ALA A 525 2.21 -2.83 -11.45
C ALA A 525 1.81 -1.41 -11.88
N ALA A 526 0.50 -1.15 -12.03
CA ALA A 526 -0.03 0.13 -12.48
C ALA A 526 0.24 1.25 -11.47
N TYR A 527 0.25 0.94 -10.17
CA TYR A 527 0.56 1.93 -9.13
C TYR A 527 2.01 2.40 -9.24
N GLU A 528 2.95 1.46 -9.37
CA GLU A 528 4.38 1.75 -9.54
C GLU A 528 4.64 2.52 -10.84
N ALA A 529 4.04 2.08 -11.96
CA ALA A 529 4.22 2.69 -13.27
C ALA A 529 3.68 4.12 -13.33
N ALA A 530 2.49 4.35 -12.78
CA ALA A 530 1.93 5.69 -12.68
C ALA A 530 2.72 6.58 -11.71
N GLY A 531 3.18 6.02 -10.58
CA GLY A 531 3.96 6.74 -9.57
C GLY A 531 5.31 7.21 -10.13
N ILE A 532 6.07 6.34 -10.78
CA ILE A 532 7.38 6.69 -11.34
C ILE A 532 7.23 7.66 -12.51
N THR A 533 6.16 7.50 -13.31
CA THR A 533 5.85 8.41 -14.40
C THR A 533 5.44 9.80 -13.92
N ALA A 534 4.65 9.87 -12.85
CA ALA A 534 4.31 11.14 -12.19
C ALA A 534 5.54 11.79 -11.53
N ALA A 535 6.42 10.99 -10.93
CA ALA A 535 7.63 11.47 -10.26
C ALA A 535 8.59 12.13 -11.26
N TRP A 536 8.89 11.50 -12.40
CA TRP A 536 9.82 12.07 -13.37
C TRP A 536 9.27 13.28 -14.12
N GLN A 537 7.96 13.55 -14.09
CA GLN A 537 7.43 14.81 -14.61
C GLN A 537 7.92 16.02 -13.79
N CYS A 538 8.32 15.82 -12.54
CA CYS A 538 8.89 16.85 -11.70
C CYS A 538 10.33 17.20 -12.13
N PRO A 539 10.63 18.48 -12.43
CA PRO A 539 11.99 18.91 -12.77
C PRO A 539 13.01 18.65 -11.65
N GLU A 540 12.62 18.83 -10.38
CA GLU A 540 13.52 18.58 -9.23
C GLU A 540 13.85 17.08 -9.08
N TYR A 541 12.92 16.19 -9.44
CA TYR A 541 13.19 14.73 -9.46
C TYR A 541 14.27 14.38 -10.46
N LEU A 542 14.17 14.92 -11.68
CA LEU A 542 15.15 14.72 -12.73
C LEU A 542 16.48 15.37 -12.38
N LYS A 543 16.49 16.58 -11.82
CA LYS A 543 17.70 17.33 -11.49
C LYS A 543 18.58 16.65 -10.44
N GLU A 544 17.99 15.91 -9.49
CA GLU A 544 18.76 15.12 -8.52
C GLU A 544 19.46 13.91 -9.15
N ARG A 545 18.98 13.45 -10.31
CA ARG A 545 19.44 12.23 -11.00
C ARG A 545 20.28 12.53 -12.25
N PHE A 546 20.04 13.68 -12.88
CA PHE A 546 20.64 14.10 -14.14
C PHE A 546 21.25 15.50 -14.01
N GLN A 547 22.46 15.67 -14.53
CA GLN A 547 23.18 16.95 -14.44
C GLN A 547 22.60 18.02 -15.37
N ASN A 548 21.94 17.61 -16.45
CA ASN A 548 21.50 18.48 -17.54
C ASN A 548 19.97 18.57 -17.59
N THR A 549 19.37 19.14 -16.54
CA THR A 549 17.92 19.30 -16.38
C THR A 549 17.56 20.77 -16.25
N SER A 550 16.57 21.22 -17.03
CA SER A 550 16.00 22.57 -16.90
C SER A 550 14.92 22.61 -15.83
N LYS A 551 14.82 23.70 -15.07
CA LYS A 551 13.69 23.94 -14.16
C LYS A 551 12.44 24.45 -14.89
N GLU A 552 12.59 24.90 -16.14
CA GLU A 552 11.50 25.52 -16.90
C GLU A 552 10.56 24.50 -17.56
N TYR A 553 11.02 23.27 -17.77
CA TYR A 553 10.27 22.24 -18.48
C TYR A 553 9.91 21.08 -17.57
N PRO A 554 8.68 20.56 -17.65
CA PRO A 554 8.35 19.29 -17.02
C PRO A 554 9.04 18.12 -17.72
N GLY A 555 9.20 17.01 -17.03
CA GLY A 555 9.79 15.79 -17.58
C GLY A 555 8.89 15.01 -18.54
N VAL A 556 8.09 15.68 -19.37
CA VAL A 556 7.16 15.01 -20.33
C VAL A 556 7.90 14.36 -21.50
N ARG A 557 9.06 14.91 -21.92
CA ARG A 557 9.91 14.39 -23.00
C ARG A 557 10.92 13.33 -22.52
N PHE A 558 11.02 13.13 -21.21
CA PHE A 558 11.93 12.16 -20.62
C PHE A 558 11.64 10.75 -21.15
N ASP A 559 12.58 10.20 -21.90
CA ASP A 559 12.53 8.83 -22.38
C ASP A 559 13.28 7.93 -21.40
N VAL A 560 12.54 7.24 -20.53
CA VAL A 560 13.12 6.32 -19.54
C VAL A 560 13.87 5.15 -20.20
N GLU A 561 13.54 4.79 -21.46
CA GLU A 561 14.21 3.70 -22.18
C GLU A 561 15.54 4.11 -22.83
N ALA A 562 15.86 5.40 -22.87
CA ALA A 562 17.08 5.88 -23.52
C ALA A 562 18.31 5.71 -22.61
N ASP A 563 19.40 5.21 -23.20
CA ASP A 563 20.72 5.06 -22.54
C ASP A 563 20.62 4.42 -21.14
N ASP A 564 21.18 5.10 -20.13
CA ASP A 564 21.18 4.68 -18.72
C ASP A 564 20.02 5.29 -17.92
N ASN A 565 19.02 5.90 -18.57
CA ASN A 565 17.97 6.67 -17.88
C ASN A 565 17.19 5.81 -16.88
N ALA A 566 16.85 4.57 -17.25
CA ALA A 566 16.18 3.61 -16.38
C ALA A 566 17.00 3.22 -15.13
N LEU A 567 18.34 3.31 -15.20
CA LEU A 567 19.23 3.00 -14.07
C LEU A 567 19.31 4.18 -13.09
N LEU A 568 19.18 5.41 -13.59
CA LEU A 568 19.20 6.64 -12.80
C LEU A 568 17.83 6.98 -12.22
N ALA A 569 16.75 6.70 -12.95
CA ALA A 569 15.36 6.83 -12.52
C ALA A 569 14.77 5.46 -12.14
N SER A 570 15.48 4.70 -11.32
CA SER A 570 15.01 3.41 -10.80
C SER A 570 13.81 3.58 -9.86
N THR A 571 13.03 2.52 -9.68
CA THR A 571 11.85 2.54 -8.80
C THR A 571 12.25 2.44 -7.33
N SER A 572 11.30 2.65 -6.42
CA SER A 572 11.53 2.47 -4.97
C SER A 572 11.61 1.00 -4.55
N LEU A 573 11.09 0.07 -5.35
CA LEU A 573 11.05 -1.34 -5.03
C LEU A 573 12.38 -2.02 -5.33
N THR A 574 12.81 -2.88 -4.43
CA THR A 574 13.98 -3.75 -4.61
C THR A 574 13.67 -4.94 -5.51
N LYS A 575 14.71 -5.47 -6.16
CA LYS A 575 14.67 -6.64 -7.04
C LYS A 575 13.89 -7.83 -6.47
N GLU A 576 13.32 -8.63 -7.35
CA GLU A 576 12.61 -9.86 -7.01
C GLU A 576 13.37 -11.11 -7.40
N ILE A 577 13.92 -11.11 -8.62
CA ILE A 577 14.61 -12.25 -9.24
C ILE A 577 15.98 -11.79 -9.78
N SER A 578 16.80 -12.73 -10.24
CA SER A 578 18.12 -12.44 -10.83
C SER A 578 18.08 -11.73 -12.20
N GLY A 579 16.93 -11.74 -12.86
CA GLY A 579 16.69 -11.07 -14.15
C GLY A 579 15.96 -11.95 -15.15
N PHE A 580 15.61 -11.37 -16.31
CA PHE A 580 14.97 -12.11 -17.40
C PHE A 580 16.00 -12.80 -18.29
N THR A 581 15.64 -13.96 -18.84
CA THR A 581 16.47 -14.64 -19.84
C THR A 581 16.49 -13.85 -21.15
N ASN A 582 17.52 -14.07 -21.98
CA ASN A 582 17.62 -13.43 -23.30
C ASN A 582 16.42 -13.76 -24.21
N ALA A 583 15.82 -14.95 -24.06
CA ALA A 583 14.63 -15.32 -24.82
C ALA A 583 13.43 -14.43 -24.47
N ILE A 584 13.20 -14.19 -23.18
CA ILE A 584 12.14 -13.29 -22.71
C ILE A 584 12.42 -11.85 -23.13
N LYS A 585 13.66 -11.36 -22.97
CA LYS A 585 14.07 -10.01 -23.42
C LYS A 585 13.86 -9.81 -24.92
N ASN A 586 14.21 -10.80 -25.74
CA ASN A 586 13.98 -10.75 -27.18
C ASN A 586 12.48 -10.74 -27.50
N SER A 587 11.66 -11.51 -26.80
CA SER A 587 10.20 -11.49 -26.95
C SER A 587 9.60 -10.11 -26.65
N ILE A 588 10.06 -9.49 -25.55
CA ILE A 588 9.67 -8.12 -25.18
C ILE A 588 10.13 -7.14 -26.26
N ASN A 589 11.39 -7.18 -26.67
CA ASN A 589 11.96 -6.23 -27.65
C ASN A 589 11.35 -6.34 -29.05
N ASN A 590 10.98 -7.54 -29.48
CA ASN A 590 10.38 -7.76 -30.80
C ASN A 590 9.06 -6.98 -30.97
N THR A 591 8.30 -6.84 -29.90
CA THR A 591 6.98 -6.20 -29.93
C THR A 591 6.95 -4.85 -29.22
N GLY A 592 7.84 -4.63 -28.25
CA GLY A 592 7.79 -3.50 -27.34
C GLY A 592 6.52 -3.48 -26.49
N PHE A 593 5.95 -4.64 -26.12
CA PHE A 593 4.65 -4.64 -25.45
C PHE A 593 4.72 -4.15 -24.00
N GLY A 594 3.95 -3.09 -23.72
CA GLY A 594 3.59 -2.64 -22.37
C GLY A 594 4.66 -1.87 -21.60
N PHE A 595 4.29 -1.48 -20.39
CA PHE A 595 5.18 -0.98 -19.37
C PHE A 595 5.73 -2.17 -18.59
N VAL A 596 6.98 -2.53 -18.87
CA VAL A 596 7.64 -3.74 -18.38
C VAL A 596 8.71 -3.35 -17.36
N PHE A 597 8.55 -3.83 -16.13
CA PHE A 597 9.59 -3.75 -15.12
C PHE A 597 10.59 -4.88 -15.26
N SER A 598 11.86 -4.62 -14.94
CA SER A 598 12.93 -5.61 -14.89
C SER A 598 13.66 -5.62 -13.56
N SER A 599 13.98 -6.83 -13.13
CA SER A 599 14.78 -7.13 -11.94
C SER A 599 16.23 -7.49 -12.30
N ASP A 600 16.69 -7.11 -13.50
CA ASP A 600 18.02 -7.47 -14.00
C ASP A 600 19.16 -6.92 -13.14
N ASN A 601 20.23 -7.70 -13.03
CA ASN A 601 21.50 -7.22 -12.48
C ASN A 601 22.11 -6.14 -13.37
N ALA A 602 22.26 -4.95 -12.79
CA ALA A 602 22.76 -3.76 -13.47
C ALA A 602 23.65 -2.96 -12.52
N GLN A 603 24.63 -2.27 -13.09
CA GLN A 603 25.51 -1.36 -12.37
C GLN A 603 25.59 -0.04 -13.13
N HIS A 604 25.59 1.07 -12.40
CA HIS A 604 25.83 2.39 -12.96
C HIS A 604 27.03 3.01 -12.24
N LYS A 605 28.07 3.39 -13.00
CA LYS A 605 29.32 3.98 -12.48
C LYS A 605 29.93 3.19 -11.31
N GLY A 606 29.93 1.85 -11.42
CA GLY A 606 30.48 0.94 -10.41
C GLY A 606 29.61 0.75 -9.16
N LYS A 607 28.42 1.36 -9.10
CA LYS A 607 27.41 1.10 -8.05
C LYS A 607 26.37 0.14 -8.57
N GLU A 608 26.06 -0.88 -7.78
CA GLU A 608 25.00 -1.82 -8.08
C GLU A 608 23.62 -1.19 -7.93
N ILE A 609 22.77 -1.38 -8.94
CA ILE A 609 21.36 -1.01 -8.87
C ILE A 609 20.63 -2.15 -8.17
N LYS A 610 20.14 -1.89 -6.95
CA LYS A 610 19.41 -2.89 -6.14
C LYS A 610 17.90 -2.87 -6.37
N ASN A 611 17.43 -1.84 -7.06
CA ASN A 611 16.03 -1.58 -7.34
C ASN A 611 15.58 -2.20 -8.65
N ILE A 612 14.27 -2.39 -8.77
CA ILE A 612 13.59 -2.66 -10.02
C ILE A 612 13.78 -1.45 -10.95
N THR A 613 13.90 -1.73 -12.24
CA THR A 613 14.09 -0.73 -13.29
C THR A 613 12.99 -0.83 -14.33
N VAL A 614 12.74 0.25 -15.04
CA VAL A 614 11.81 0.24 -16.18
C VAL A 614 12.56 -0.27 -17.40
N TYR A 615 12.16 -1.43 -17.91
CA TYR A 615 12.77 -2.03 -19.11
C TYR A 615 12.10 -1.55 -20.40
N LYS A 616 10.77 -1.41 -20.38
CA LYS A 616 9.97 -0.81 -21.44
C LYS A 616 8.87 0.06 -20.84
N ALA A 617 8.53 1.16 -21.50
CA ALA A 617 7.46 2.07 -21.14
C ALA A 617 6.61 2.35 -22.38
N ARG A 618 5.75 1.38 -22.74
CA ARG A 618 5.02 1.38 -24.01
C ARG A 618 3.50 1.31 -23.85
N ASN A 619 2.75 2.03 -24.69
CA ASN A 619 1.28 1.99 -24.74
C ASN A 619 0.75 0.92 -25.72
N LEU A 620 -0.57 0.86 -25.95
CA LEU A 620 -1.19 -0.11 -26.88
C LEU A 620 -1.33 0.40 -28.33
N LEU A 621 -0.85 1.60 -28.63
CA LEU A 621 -0.80 2.07 -30.01
C LEU A 621 0.38 1.41 -30.72
N SER A 622 0.10 0.78 -31.87
CA SER A 622 1.11 0.09 -32.66
C SER A 622 1.22 0.68 -34.06
N ASN A 623 2.46 0.82 -34.52
CA ASN A 623 2.79 1.19 -35.91
C ASN A 623 2.78 -0.03 -36.87
N GLY A 624 2.24 -1.17 -36.43
CA GLY A 624 2.19 -2.43 -37.17
C GLY A 624 3.32 -3.41 -36.83
N THR A 625 4.42 -2.94 -36.22
CA THR A 625 5.56 -3.79 -35.82
C THR A 625 5.81 -3.74 -34.32
N GLN A 626 5.85 -2.53 -33.76
CA GLN A 626 6.12 -2.30 -32.35
C GLN A 626 5.08 -1.35 -31.74
N PHE A 627 5.04 -1.33 -30.42
CA PHE A 627 4.23 -0.40 -29.67
C PHE A 627 4.96 0.93 -29.37
N GLU A 628 4.12 1.96 -29.25
CA GLU A 628 4.35 3.31 -28.74
C GLU A 628 5.20 3.56 -27.50
N PRO A 629 6.38 4.21 -27.49
CA PRO A 629 6.88 4.80 -26.24
C PRO A 629 5.95 5.87 -25.69
N ILE A 630 5.65 5.80 -24.39
CA ILE A 630 4.68 6.70 -23.75
C ILE A 630 5.11 8.16 -23.80
N TYR A 631 6.42 8.46 -23.80
CA TYR A 631 6.90 9.85 -23.84
C TYR A 631 6.40 10.59 -25.09
N LYS A 632 6.22 9.91 -26.23
CA LYS A 632 5.69 10.53 -27.46
C LYS A 632 4.27 11.04 -27.23
N THR A 633 3.43 10.22 -26.61
CA THR A 633 2.05 10.59 -26.24
C THR A 633 2.03 11.71 -25.21
N LEU A 634 2.91 11.67 -24.21
CA LEU A 634 3.01 12.73 -23.19
C LEU A 634 3.43 14.08 -23.79
N VAL A 635 4.42 14.08 -24.68
CA VAL A 635 4.90 15.29 -25.36
C VAL A 635 3.83 15.86 -26.28
N VAL A 636 3.18 15.04 -27.10
CA VAL A 636 2.09 15.51 -27.98
C VAL A 636 0.94 16.10 -27.17
N THR A 637 0.56 15.45 -26.06
CA THR A 637 -0.48 15.96 -25.14
C THR A 637 -0.06 17.28 -24.50
N TYR A 638 1.21 17.42 -24.10
CA TYR A 638 1.75 18.67 -23.57
C TYR A 638 1.74 19.80 -24.60
N ILE A 639 2.22 19.54 -25.82
CA ILE A 639 2.26 20.52 -26.92
C ILE A 639 0.86 21.03 -27.21
N GLU A 640 -0.14 20.15 -27.27
CA GLU A 640 -1.52 20.56 -27.49
C GLU A 640 -2.05 21.48 -26.39
N ARG A 641 -1.83 21.12 -25.12
CA ARG A 641 -2.29 21.91 -23.98
C ARG A 641 -1.64 23.30 -23.98
N MET A 642 -0.35 23.37 -24.26
CA MET A 642 0.38 24.63 -24.43
C MET A 642 -0.13 25.41 -25.63
N LEU A 643 -0.40 24.74 -26.75
CA LEU A 643 -0.97 25.38 -27.92
C LEU A 643 -2.34 25.97 -27.59
N ARG A 644 -3.24 25.22 -26.94
CA ARG A 644 -4.56 25.66 -26.51
C ARG A 644 -4.48 26.91 -25.64
N PHE A 645 -3.59 26.90 -24.64
CA PHE A 645 -3.38 28.02 -23.73
C PHE A 645 -2.91 29.28 -24.44
N TYR A 646 -1.78 29.21 -25.16
CA TYR A 646 -1.20 30.39 -25.82
C TYR A 646 -2.08 30.90 -26.97
N SER A 647 -2.83 30.00 -27.61
CA SER A 647 -3.79 30.37 -28.65
C SER A 647 -5.15 30.81 -28.12
N GLY A 648 -5.44 30.65 -26.82
CA GLY A 648 -6.73 30.95 -26.22
C GLY A 648 -7.87 30.19 -26.90
N ASP A 649 -7.83 28.85 -26.77
CA ASP A 649 -8.70 27.89 -27.46
C ASP A 649 -8.55 27.92 -28.98
N PHE A 650 -7.33 27.71 -29.47
CA PHE A 650 -7.03 27.42 -30.88
C PHE A 650 -7.46 28.51 -31.87
N LYS A 651 -7.34 29.79 -31.49
CA LYS A 651 -7.55 30.92 -32.39
C LYS A 651 -6.43 30.99 -33.43
N GLN A 652 -6.81 31.02 -34.71
CA GLN A 652 -5.88 30.90 -35.85
C GLN A 652 -4.74 31.92 -35.83
N ASP A 653 -5.02 33.20 -35.54
CA ASP A 653 -4.01 34.27 -35.49
C ASP A 653 -2.96 34.04 -34.40
N LYS A 654 -3.38 33.51 -33.25
CA LYS A 654 -2.47 33.17 -32.16
C LYS A 654 -1.72 31.86 -32.39
N ILE A 655 -2.29 30.90 -33.12
CA ILE A 655 -1.57 29.71 -33.59
C ILE A 655 -0.43 30.12 -34.52
N LEU A 656 -0.66 31.02 -35.47
CA LEU A 656 0.39 31.57 -36.33
C LEU A 656 1.50 32.24 -35.51
N LYS A 657 1.14 32.96 -34.43
CA LYS A 657 2.12 33.55 -33.49
C LYS A 657 2.91 32.47 -32.74
N PHE A 658 2.27 31.40 -32.29
CA PHE A 658 2.90 30.28 -31.59
C PHE A 658 4.03 29.65 -32.42
N PHE A 659 3.78 29.43 -33.72
CA PHE A 659 4.72 28.81 -34.66
C PHE A 659 5.60 29.80 -35.43
N SER A 660 5.54 31.10 -35.11
CA SER A 660 6.32 32.13 -35.82
C SER A 660 7.82 32.03 -35.54
N SER A 661 8.65 32.57 -36.43
CA SER A 661 10.11 32.69 -36.27
C SER A 661 10.55 33.79 -35.30
N ASN A 662 9.61 34.41 -34.57
CA ASN A 662 9.94 35.38 -33.54
C ASN A 662 10.65 34.67 -32.38
N PRO A 663 11.81 35.16 -31.89
CA PRO A 663 12.51 34.54 -30.75
C PRO A 663 11.67 34.36 -29.48
N ASN A 664 10.61 35.16 -29.33
CA ASN A 664 9.67 35.07 -28.21
C ASN A 664 8.48 34.12 -28.44
N SER A 665 8.37 33.51 -29.62
CA SER A 665 7.34 32.49 -29.87
C SER A 665 7.63 31.23 -29.04
N GLN A 666 6.59 30.45 -28.74
CA GLN A 666 6.77 29.25 -27.94
C GLN A 666 7.60 28.19 -28.68
N LYS A 667 7.37 28.03 -30.00
CA LYS A 667 8.19 27.14 -30.84
C LYS A 667 9.66 27.56 -30.79
N SER A 668 9.98 28.83 -31.04
CA SER A 668 11.37 29.30 -31.08
C SER A 668 12.09 29.15 -29.73
N ARG A 669 11.38 29.26 -28.61
CA ARG A 669 11.95 28.97 -27.28
C ARG A 669 12.30 27.50 -27.10
N TRP A 670 11.40 26.60 -27.48
CA TRP A 670 11.69 25.16 -27.45
C TRP A 670 12.81 24.77 -28.43
N ASP A 671 12.88 25.40 -29.60
CA ASP A 671 13.96 25.18 -30.57
C ASP A 671 15.32 25.68 -30.07
N ALA A 672 15.35 26.75 -29.28
CA ALA A 672 16.57 27.34 -28.75
C ALA A 672 17.18 26.55 -27.57
N ASP A 673 16.38 25.71 -26.90
CA ASP A 673 16.80 25.02 -25.67
C ASP A 673 16.53 23.50 -25.73
N ARG A 674 17.28 22.81 -26.59
CA ARG A 674 17.17 21.37 -26.87
C ARG A 674 18.10 20.48 -26.05
N GLN A 675 18.99 21.09 -25.28
CA GLN A 675 20.12 20.41 -24.65
C GLN A 675 19.75 19.64 -23.39
N HIS A 676 18.61 19.92 -22.74
CA HIS A 676 18.25 19.32 -21.47
C HIS A 676 17.50 18.00 -21.65
N ILE A 677 17.63 17.10 -20.68
CA ILE A 677 16.96 15.80 -20.70
C ILE A 677 15.42 15.90 -20.70
N ASN A 678 14.90 17.01 -20.20
CA ASN A 678 13.48 17.36 -20.18
C ASN A 678 13.11 18.50 -21.15
N SER A 679 14.02 18.91 -22.06
CA SER A 679 13.66 19.82 -23.15
C SER A 679 12.50 19.24 -23.96
N ILE A 680 11.50 20.06 -24.29
CA ILE A 680 10.28 19.59 -24.99
C ILE A 680 10.60 19.05 -26.39
N LEU A 681 11.54 19.71 -27.08
CA LEU A 681 12.14 19.26 -28.32
C LEU A 681 13.61 18.94 -28.04
N GLN A 682 14.10 17.80 -28.54
CA GLN A 682 15.51 17.43 -28.48
C GLN A 682 16.15 17.49 -29.87
N ASP A 683 17.46 17.24 -29.95
CA ASP A 683 18.16 17.18 -31.23
C ASP A 683 17.57 16.10 -32.14
N GLY A 684 17.25 16.48 -33.39
CA GLY A 684 16.58 15.61 -34.35
C GLY A 684 15.04 15.59 -34.26
N ASP A 685 14.45 16.28 -33.28
CA ASP A 685 13.00 16.50 -33.23
C ASP A 685 12.59 17.71 -34.09
N GLU A 686 11.43 17.62 -34.74
CA GLU A 686 10.85 18.72 -35.53
C GLU A 686 9.40 18.98 -35.12
N LEU A 687 9.00 20.25 -35.14
CA LEU A 687 7.65 20.68 -34.81
C LEU A 687 7.12 21.62 -35.89
N ASP A 688 6.21 21.11 -36.71
CA ASP A 688 5.62 21.82 -37.84
C ASP A 688 4.11 21.87 -37.77
N TYR A 689 3.50 22.69 -38.64
CA TYR A 689 2.06 22.83 -38.71
C TYR A 689 1.59 23.10 -40.13
N THR A 690 0.38 22.66 -40.45
CA THR A 690 -0.35 23.03 -41.67
C THR A 690 -1.77 23.42 -41.31
N ILE A 691 -2.29 24.49 -41.90
CA ILE A 691 -3.66 24.95 -41.69
C ILE A 691 -4.47 24.66 -42.94
N ASP A 692 -5.52 23.88 -42.78
CA ASP A 692 -6.55 23.68 -43.77
C ASP A 692 -7.70 24.67 -43.49
N GLU A 693 -7.67 25.81 -44.19
CA GLU A 693 -8.67 26.87 -44.04
C GLU A 693 -10.08 26.42 -44.47
N LYS A 694 -10.17 25.46 -45.39
CA LYS A 694 -11.44 24.96 -45.91
C LYS A 694 -12.22 24.20 -44.84
N TYR A 695 -11.54 23.36 -44.07
CA TYR A 695 -12.14 22.58 -42.99
C TYR A 695 -11.96 23.22 -41.60
N GLY A 696 -11.19 24.30 -41.50
CA GLY A 696 -10.88 24.97 -40.25
C GLY A 696 -10.09 24.08 -39.31
N ILE A 697 -9.13 23.32 -39.84
CA ILE A 697 -8.33 22.35 -39.08
C ILE A 697 -6.86 22.77 -39.14
N CYS A 698 -6.19 22.79 -37.99
CA CYS A 698 -4.74 22.86 -37.92
C CYS A 698 -4.18 21.46 -37.63
N ASN A 699 -3.31 20.97 -38.51
CA ASN A 699 -2.55 19.75 -38.31
C ASN A 699 -1.16 20.14 -37.79
N VAL A 700 -0.85 19.75 -36.56
CA VAL A 700 0.48 19.92 -35.95
C VAL A 700 1.24 18.61 -36.09
N MET A 701 2.39 18.65 -36.73
CA MET A 701 3.25 17.50 -36.98
C MET A 701 4.44 17.55 -36.01
N VAL A 702 4.56 16.53 -35.17
CA VAL A 702 5.69 16.37 -34.24
C VAL A 702 6.51 15.17 -34.72
N THR A 703 7.73 15.42 -35.19
CA THR A 703 8.64 14.38 -35.66
C THR A 703 9.64 14.04 -34.57
N PHE A 704 9.64 12.78 -34.13
CA PHE A 704 10.59 12.23 -33.18
C PHE A 704 11.54 11.28 -33.90
N ALA A 705 12.80 11.66 -34.13
CA ALA A 705 13.83 10.81 -34.75
C ALA A 705 13.29 9.94 -35.92
N ASN A 706 12.71 10.59 -36.93
CA ASN A 706 12.08 10.00 -38.14
C ASN A 706 10.69 9.36 -37.98
N THR A 707 10.04 9.47 -36.81
CA THR A 707 8.63 9.10 -36.62
C THR A 707 7.77 10.34 -36.44
N THR A 708 6.88 10.65 -37.39
CA THR A 708 5.99 11.80 -37.30
C THR A 708 4.64 11.43 -36.69
N ARG A 709 4.24 12.15 -35.64
CA ARG A 709 2.89 12.15 -35.08
C ARG A 709 2.13 13.37 -35.58
N ASN A 710 0.86 13.16 -35.95
CA ASN A 710 -0.02 14.24 -36.37
C ASN A 710 -1.08 14.48 -35.30
N LEU A 711 -1.11 15.69 -34.77
CA LEU A 711 -2.11 16.21 -33.86
C LEU A 711 -3.08 17.09 -34.65
N LYS A 712 -4.35 16.74 -34.66
CA LYS A 712 -5.40 17.52 -35.31
C LYS A 712 -6.11 18.41 -34.31
N VAL A 713 -6.24 19.68 -34.64
CA VAL A 713 -6.87 20.70 -33.80
C VAL A 713 -7.92 21.45 -34.61
N GLN A 714 -9.13 21.58 -34.07
CA GLN A 714 -10.19 22.38 -34.68
C GLN A 714 -9.95 23.87 -34.38
N LEU A 715 -9.95 24.71 -35.42
CA LEU A 715 -9.75 26.14 -35.29
C LEU A 715 -11.03 26.84 -34.83
N THR A 716 -10.87 27.79 -33.90
CA THR A 716 -11.96 28.67 -33.47
C THR A 716 -11.95 29.93 -34.34
N LYS A 717 -12.98 30.11 -35.18
CA LYS A 717 -13.13 31.32 -36.02
C LYS A 717 -13.42 32.55 -35.15
N LYS A 718 -12.93 33.72 -35.57
CA LYS A 718 -13.27 35.00 -34.92
C LYS A 718 -14.80 35.20 -34.96
N ALA A 719 -15.40 35.48 -33.80
CA ALA A 719 -16.70 36.13 -33.73
C ALA A 719 -16.57 37.52 -34.39
N GLY A 720 -16.86 37.63 -35.68
CA GLY A 720 -16.69 38.88 -36.43
C GLY A 720 -16.86 38.78 -37.94
N GLU A 721 -16.64 37.62 -38.55
CA GLU A 721 -16.95 37.42 -39.97
C GLU A 721 -18.38 36.92 -40.11
N LYS A 722 -19.30 37.86 -40.32
CA LYS A 722 -20.60 37.55 -40.93
C LYS A 722 -20.29 36.84 -42.25
N SER A 723 -20.76 35.60 -42.37
CA SER A 723 -20.90 34.91 -43.65
C SER A 723 -21.74 35.80 -44.57
N GLY A 724 -21.06 36.44 -45.52
CA GLY A 724 -21.71 37.05 -46.67
C GLY A 724 -22.12 35.94 -47.61
N GLU A 725 -23.44 35.76 -47.71
CA GLU A 725 -24.24 34.98 -48.68
C GLU A 725 -23.96 33.49 -48.85
#